data_AF-A0A8T2WH29-F1
#
_entry.id   AF-A0A8T2WH29-F1
#
_cell.length_a   1.000
_cell.length_b   1.000
_cell.length_c   1.000
_cell.angle_alpha   90.00
_cell.angle_beta   90.00
_cell.angle_gamma   90.00
#
_symmetry.space_group_name_H-M   'P 1'
#
loop_
_entity.id
_entity.type
_entity.pdbx_description
1 polymer ?
#
loop_
_entity_poly.entity_id
_entity_poly.type
_entity_poly.pdbx_seq_one_letter_code
_entity_poly.pdbx_strand_id
1 'polypeptide(L)'
;MDPLAAEYSKLQPKRFPARELRETAEGRYWKGFSLPSTVKQFGAVTSLDFASEKPHYLAVTSSTRVIIYDRLLGVRRTIGRFKDKAYGGTFRADGKLLAAGGEDGIVQVFDTNSRSLLRRLTGHRRPVHSVTFAQDKQHLISGGDDATVRLWDIASGAQVARLDGHSDYVRALAVSPSSHDVWATGGYDHICKIWDARTQGSTISMNHGAPIESLAFFPSESMLVTAGGAYLCCWDLYSGGRLLHKFAAHQKTVTSVLVQRAVSTPSSDGSLRILSSSLDGHVKVFDPEVFKLTHASKYPSPILSLAVAPDNSSFAVGMADGTLSLRRRRQQKILQESATAPASRKRYAPRLTASSFRYFIRGQSAKAAASDFVVAARRKVKLADYDRLLRRFRYKEALDSALSSRRPEVVSGVVEELVTRGALSAALSGRDAEGLLPVVDHMAKYIRDPRHTQMLCAVGHRLLDAYTMPGDSGTADVTSRGLLRTLNILQERANAELSVQDDLISLKGMLDSLLAAGSFQKMDGCLLKMVFAAASVANKGMLASRANAKPALTLSARQGLSSSPRVGLKKLASATVAARHVAANAAAAEVTSVNQLTDSERAALAEKLGFRTIGKELPDSVTLQDIIKSMPKEVFEFNMWKAWSAVFIAVASLAASLYIVSISPWYLLPFAWALAGTAATGWFVVGHDCGHRSFSKNKLVEDIVGTLMFAPIIFPFEPWRIKHNQHHAHTNKLVEDTAWHPVRREEMAKWSPVAAWVYKTFLGSPLKLWASVGHWAIWHFDLNKYTQQQKPRVLASLAAVFTFMAVGWPLIIHYTGWVGFAKYWLMPWLGYHFWMSTFTVVHHTAPHIPFKAASEWNAAKAQLSGTVHCDYPRWVEFLCFDINVHVPHHVMAKIPWYNLRAATDSLRKNWGEYMTEASFNWRMMKNIFTECHVYDEEKNYVPFDFAKEEPLFAFQRKVLPESM
;
A
#
# COMPACT_ATOMS: atom_id res chain seq x y z
N MET A 1 54.96 21.27 -39.18
CA MET A 1 54.37 20.05 -38.58
C MET A 1 54.65 20.16 -37.10
N ASP A 2 53.78 20.88 -36.36
CA ASP A 2 53.95 20.98 -34.91
C ASP A 2 53.71 19.59 -34.29
N PRO A 3 54.47 19.18 -33.26
CA PRO A 3 54.21 17.92 -32.57
C PRO A 3 52.76 17.94 -32.07
N LEU A 4 52.01 16.88 -32.39
CA LEU A 4 50.56 16.78 -32.20
C LEU A 4 50.15 17.20 -30.78
N ALA A 5 49.70 18.45 -30.63
CA ALA A 5 49.30 19.00 -29.35
C ALA A 5 48.14 18.17 -28.79
N ALA A 6 48.41 17.43 -27.71
CA ALA A 6 47.43 16.53 -27.12
C ALA A 6 46.17 17.29 -26.70
N GLU A 7 45.04 16.97 -27.33
CA GLU A 7 43.76 17.60 -26.97
C GLU A 7 43.40 17.22 -25.52
N TYR A 8 43.06 18.22 -24.71
CA TYR A 8 42.70 18.01 -23.31
C TYR A 8 41.51 17.04 -23.19
N SER A 9 41.78 15.85 -22.63
CA SER A 9 40.75 14.83 -22.40
C SER A 9 39.77 15.31 -21.34
N LYS A 10 38.47 15.13 -21.60
CA LYS A 10 37.42 15.50 -20.64
C LYS A 10 37.39 14.50 -19.49
N LEU A 11 37.37 14.99 -18.24
CA LEU A 11 37.18 14.16 -17.06
C LEU A 11 35.87 13.37 -17.17
N GLN A 12 35.97 12.04 -17.07
CA GLN A 12 34.82 11.15 -17.05
C GLN A 12 34.30 11.04 -15.61
N PRO A 13 32.99 11.20 -15.36
CA PRO A 13 32.44 10.96 -14.03
C PRO A 13 32.74 9.53 -13.56
N LYS A 14 33.11 9.37 -12.29
CA LYS A 14 33.52 8.07 -11.73
C LYS A 14 32.39 7.06 -11.83
N ARG A 15 32.66 5.91 -12.45
CA ARG A 15 31.67 4.83 -12.64
C ARG A 15 31.84 3.77 -11.55
N PHE A 16 30.97 3.81 -10.56
CA PHE A 16 30.91 2.79 -9.50
C PHE A 16 30.22 1.50 -9.97
N PRO A 17 30.54 0.33 -9.39
CA PRO A 17 29.78 -0.89 -9.58
C PRO A 17 28.32 -0.70 -9.13
N ALA A 18 27.37 -1.31 -9.86
CA ALA A 18 25.94 -1.15 -9.59
C ALA A 18 25.56 -1.71 -8.20
N ARG A 19 24.61 -1.06 -7.51
CA ARG A 19 24.16 -1.44 -6.15
C ARG A 19 23.20 -2.64 -6.16
N GLU A 20 22.53 -2.83 -7.29
CA GLU A 20 21.56 -3.88 -7.57
C GLU A 20 21.93 -4.53 -8.90
N LEU A 21 21.37 -5.72 -9.18
CA LEU A 21 21.39 -6.30 -10.52
C LEU A 21 20.88 -5.26 -11.52
N ARG A 22 21.78 -4.77 -12.37
CA ARG A 22 21.50 -3.68 -13.32
C ARG A 22 20.26 -4.04 -14.14
N GLU A 23 19.29 -3.13 -14.19
CA GLU A 23 18.08 -3.33 -15.00
C GLU A 23 18.45 -3.83 -16.39
N THR A 24 17.96 -5.03 -16.70
CA THR A 24 18.22 -5.70 -17.98
C THR A 24 17.80 -4.78 -19.13
N ALA A 25 18.40 -4.98 -20.32
CA ALA A 25 18.01 -4.21 -21.49
C ALA A 25 16.49 -4.33 -21.75
N GLU A 26 15.92 -5.50 -21.47
CA GLU A 26 14.48 -5.78 -21.49
C GLU A 26 13.69 -5.06 -20.40
N GLY A 27 14.18 -5.03 -19.15
CA GLY A 27 13.52 -4.27 -18.08
C GLY A 27 13.35 -2.80 -18.46
N ARG A 28 14.37 -2.21 -19.11
CA ARG A 28 14.31 -0.86 -19.68
C ARG A 28 13.43 -0.75 -20.93
N TYR A 29 13.41 -1.76 -21.80
CA TYR A 29 12.51 -1.84 -22.96
C TYR A 29 11.04 -1.79 -22.52
N TRP A 30 10.63 -2.66 -21.58
CA TRP A 30 9.25 -2.76 -21.11
C TRP A 30 8.84 -1.58 -20.22
N LYS A 31 9.75 -1.00 -19.43
CA LYS A 31 9.54 0.29 -18.77
C LYS A 31 9.37 1.46 -19.75
N GLY A 32 9.88 1.34 -20.98
CA GLY A 32 9.69 2.31 -22.06
C GLY A 32 8.24 2.48 -22.52
N PHE A 33 7.33 1.59 -22.12
CA PHE A 33 5.87 1.75 -22.24
C PHE A 33 5.32 2.58 -21.07
N SER A 34 5.84 3.79 -20.90
CA SER A 34 5.74 4.57 -19.65
C SER A 34 4.45 5.39 -19.46
N LEU A 35 3.52 5.36 -20.43
CA LEU A 35 2.27 6.14 -20.39
C LEU A 35 1.07 5.22 -20.68
N PRO A 36 0.34 4.77 -19.64
CA PRO A 36 -0.95 4.10 -19.79
C PRO A 36 -2.04 5.15 -20.09
N SER A 37 -2.58 5.13 -21.31
CA SER A 37 -3.87 5.75 -21.60
C SER A 37 -4.99 4.78 -21.19
N THR A 38 -5.82 5.18 -20.22
CA THR A 38 -6.90 4.36 -19.65
C THR A 38 -8.27 4.84 -20.07
N VAL A 39 -9.15 3.93 -20.48
CA VAL A 39 -10.56 4.20 -20.84
C VAL A 39 -11.45 3.20 -20.10
N LYS A 40 -12.51 3.68 -19.44
CA LYS A 40 -13.51 2.84 -18.78
C LYS A 40 -14.54 2.36 -19.82
N GLN A 41 -14.76 1.05 -19.90
CA GLN A 41 -15.82 0.44 -20.70
C GLN A 41 -17.07 0.19 -19.85
N PHE A 42 -18.17 -0.20 -20.51
CA PHE A 42 -19.46 -0.45 -19.88
C PHE A 42 -19.46 -1.66 -18.92
N GLY A 43 -18.63 -2.67 -19.21
CA GLY A 43 -18.41 -3.83 -18.34
C GLY A 43 -17.05 -4.45 -18.56
N ALA A 44 -16.79 -5.59 -17.92
CA ALA A 44 -15.56 -6.37 -18.04
C ALA A 44 -15.09 -6.53 -19.50
N VAL A 45 -13.78 -6.35 -19.74
CA VAL A 45 -13.19 -6.47 -21.08
C VAL A 45 -12.84 -7.92 -21.36
N THR A 46 -13.70 -8.63 -22.09
CA THR A 46 -13.60 -10.09 -22.27
C THR A 46 -12.51 -10.51 -23.25
N SER A 47 -12.38 -9.79 -24.37
CA SER A 47 -11.38 -10.07 -25.42
C SER A 47 -10.81 -8.78 -26.01
N LEU A 48 -9.56 -8.87 -26.44
CA LEU A 48 -8.79 -7.82 -27.10
C LEU A 48 -8.06 -8.42 -28.30
N ASP A 49 -8.11 -7.76 -29.45
CA ASP A 49 -7.35 -8.17 -30.63
C ASP A 49 -6.86 -6.96 -31.44
N PHE A 50 -5.68 -7.05 -32.04
CA PHE A 50 -5.08 -6.00 -32.87
C PHE A 50 -5.10 -6.41 -34.35
N ALA A 51 -5.60 -5.52 -35.21
CA ALA A 51 -5.54 -5.72 -36.66
C ALA A 51 -4.08 -5.86 -37.13
N SER A 52 -3.82 -6.90 -37.92
CA SER A 52 -2.48 -7.16 -38.49
C SER A 52 -2.02 -6.03 -39.42
N GLU A 53 -2.96 -5.40 -40.12
CA GLU A 53 -2.72 -4.25 -41.00
C GLU A 53 -2.52 -2.92 -40.26
N LYS A 54 -1.67 -2.05 -40.81
CA LYS A 54 -1.44 -0.69 -40.27
C LYS A 54 -2.67 0.19 -40.59
N PRO A 55 -3.20 0.97 -39.63
CA PRO A 55 -2.54 1.50 -38.43
C PRO A 55 -2.70 0.69 -37.13
N HIS A 56 -3.01 -0.62 -37.19
CA HIS A 56 -3.22 -1.51 -36.04
C HIS A 56 -4.39 -1.05 -35.14
N TYR A 57 -5.61 -1.12 -35.69
CA TYR A 57 -6.84 -0.93 -34.92
C TYR A 57 -6.97 -1.97 -33.81
N LEU A 58 -7.56 -1.59 -32.69
CA LEU A 58 -7.78 -2.45 -31.53
C LEU A 58 -9.28 -2.77 -31.40
N ALA A 59 -9.65 -4.04 -31.50
CA ALA A 59 -10.98 -4.54 -31.18
C ALA A 59 -11.05 -4.81 -29.67
N VAL A 60 -12.12 -4.34 -29.05
CA VAL A 60 -12.36 -4.45 -27.61
C VAL A 60 -13.78 -4.94 -27.39
N THR A 61 -13.92 -6.12 -26.82
CA THR A 61 -15.23 -6.69 -26.49
C THR A 61 -15.58 -6.42 -25.03
N SER A 62 -16.74 -5.83 -24.79
CA SER A 62 -17.24 -5.48 -23.46
C SER A 62 -18.76 -5.60 -23.42
N SER A 63 -19.25 -6.51 -22.58
CA SER A 63 -20.68 -6.83 -22.46
C SER A 63 -21.32 -7.10 -23.84
N THR A 64 -22.39 -6.41 -24.22
CA THR A 64 -23.13 -6.60 -25.49
C THR A 64 -22.50 -5.91 -26.71
N ARG A 65 -21.26 -5.41 -26.61
CA ARG A 65 -20.64 -4.54 -27.64
C ARG A 65 -19.20 -4.95 -27.98
N VAL A 66 -18.87 -4.81 -29.26
CA VAL A 66 -17.49 -4.79 -29.76
C VAL A 66 -17.16 -3.37 -30.22
N ILE A 67 -16.10 -2.78 -29.68
CA ILE A 67 -15.68 -1.41 -29.95
C ILE A 67 -14.35 -1.44 -30.68
N ILE A 68 -14.26 -0.75 -31.82
CA ILE A 68 -13.03 -0.60 -32.58
C ILE A 68 -12.40 0.75 -32.21
N TYR A 69 -11.25 0.67 -31.56
CA TYR A 69 -10.41 1.81 -31.22
C TYR A 69 -9.32 2.03 -32.28
N ASP A 70 -9.01 3.29 -32.53
CA ASP A 70 -7.77 3.69 -33.16
C ASP A 70 -6.57 3.48 -32.22
N ARG A 71 -5.34 3.46 -32.76
CA ARG A 71 -4.10 3.50 -31.97
C ARG A 71 -4.13 4.63 -30.93
N LEU A 72 -4.79 5.76 -31.24
CA LEU A 72 -5.14 6.89 -30.37
C LEU A 72 -5.89 6.53 -29.05
N LEU A 73 -6.55 5.37 -28.96
CA LEU A 73 -7.73 5.14 -28.09
C LEU A 73 -8.91 6.08 -28.41
N GLY A 74 -8.93 6.69 -29.60
CA GLY A 74 -10.15 7.28 -30.15
C GLY A 74 -11.12 6.17 -30.57
N VAL A 75 -12.38 6.24 -30.15
CA VAL A 75 -13.42 5.31 -30.62
C VAL A 75 -13.67 5.57 -32.10
N ARG A 76 -13.34 4.60 -32.97
CA ARG A 76 -13.62 4.70 -34.41
C ARG A 76 -15.04 4.21 -34.72
N ARG A 77 -15.43 3.06 -34.15
CA ARG A 77 -16.75 2.42 -34.33
C ARG A 77 -17.17 1.65 -33.09
N THR A 78 -18.48 1.54 -32.88
CA THR A 78 -19.11 0.70 -31.84
C THR A 78 -20.15 -0.21 -32.47
N ILE A 79 -19.99 -1.52 -32.32
CA ILE A 79 -20.88 -2.56 -32.82
C ILE A 79 -21.69 -3.09 -31.63
N GLY A 80 -22.97 -2.70 -31.55
CA GLY A 80 -23.97 -3.26 -30.63
C GLY A 80 -25.13 -3.83 -31.43
N ARG A 81 -24.92 -5.01 -32.04
CA ARG A 81 -25.95 -5.78 -32.77
C ARG A 81 -26.22 -7.15 -32.14
N PHE A 82 -25.51 -7.48 -31.06
CA PHE A 82 -25.75 -8.64 -30.22
C PHE A 82 -26.95 -8.37 -29.34
N LYS A 83 -27.74 -9.42 -29.06
CA LYS A 83 -28.87 -9.38 -28.15
C LYS A 83 -28.37 -9.48 -26.71
N ASP A 84 -27.59 -10.52 -26.44
CA ASP A 84 -26.90 -10.73 -25.17
C ASP A 84 -25.37 -10.43 -25.29
N LYS A 85 -24.51 -11.00 -24.42
CA LYS A 85 -23.07 -10.65 -24.40
C LYS A 85 -22.34 -11.11 -25.66
N ALA A 86 -21.28 -10.38 -26.01
CA ALA A 86 -20.33 -10.72 -27.05
C ALA A 86 -19.01 -11.25 -26.45
N TYR A 87 -18.37 -12.17 -27.18
CA TYR A 87 -17.09 -12.79 -26.85
C TYR A 87 -16.23 -12.95 -28.13
N GLY A 88 -14.95 -13.25 -27.97
CA GLY A 88 -14.05 -13.60 -29.09
C GLY A 88 -13.99 -12.57 -30.22
N GLY A 89 -13.91 -11.27 -29.91
CA GLY A 89 -13.86 -10.21 -30.93
C GLY A 89 -12.50 -10.16 -31.62
N THR A 90 -12.42 -10.64 -32.87
CA THR A 90 -11.17 -10.85 -33.61
C THR A 90 -11.19 -10.22 -35.01
N PHE A 91 -10.04 -9.73 -35.48
CA PHE A 91 -9.85 -9.27 -36.85
C PHE A 91 -9.37 -10.38 -37.79
N ARG A 92 -9.84 -10.34 -39.03
CA ARG A 92 -9.16 -11.06 -40.12
C ARG A 92 -7.82 -10.38 -40.44
N ALA A 93 -6.85 -11.13 -40.94
CA ALA A 93 -5.51 -10.62 -41.29
C ALA A 93 -5.51 -9.33 -42.13
N ASP A 94 -6.49 -9.13 -43.03
CA ASP A 94 -6.62 -7.89 -43.83
C ASP A 94 -7.14 -6.65 -43.05
N GLY A 95 -7.56 -6.80 -41.80
CA GLY A 95 -8.23 -5.76 -41.00
C GLY A 95 -9.62 -5.33 -41.48
N LYS A 96 -10.12 -5.87 -42.60
CA LYS A 96 -11.41 -5.51 -43.22
C LYS A 96 -12.62 -6.20 -42.56
N LEU A 97 -12.46 -7.43 -42.09
CA LEU A 97 -13.52 -8.18 -41.42
C LEU A 97 -13.23 -8.32 -39.93
N LEU A 98 -14.29 -8.31 -39.13
CA LEU A 98 -14.27 -8.63 -37.71
C LEU A 98 -15.32 -9.70 -37.43
N ALA A 99 -14.96 -10.72 -36.67
CA ALA A 99 -15.88 -11.73 -36.17
C ALA A 99 -16.00 -11.65 -34.65
N ALA A 100 -17.15 -12.06 -34.13
CA ALA A 100 -17.39 -12.20 -32.70
C ALA A 100 -18.48 -13.25 -32.43
N GLY A 101 -18.32 -14.00 -31.34
CA GLY A 101 -19.32 -14.94 -30.84
C GLY A 101 -20.32 -14.24 -29.91
N GLY A 102 -21.57 -14.70 -29.93
CA GLY A 102 -22.61 -14.28 -28.98
C GLY A 102 -22.89 -15.32 -27.90
N GLU A 103 -23.41 -14.85 -26.77
CA GLU A 103 -24.01 -15.69 -25.72
C GLU A 103 -25.22 -16.49 -26.27
N ASP A 104 -25.92 -15.96 -27.29
CA ASP A 104 -26.97 -16.65 -28.05
C ASP A 104 -26.50 -17.89 -28.86
N GLY A 105 -25.19 -18.21 -28.87
CA GLY A 105 -24.63 -19.31 -29.68
C GLY A 105 -24.47 -19.00 -31.17
N ILE A 106 -24.59 -17.72 -31.55
CA ILE A 106 -24.49 -17.24 -32.93
C ILE A 106 -23.15 -16.54 -33.14
N VAL A 107 -22.42 -16.87 -34.20
CA VAL A 107 -21.24 -16.09 -34.63
C VAL A 107 -21.65 -15.07 -35.67
N GLN A 108 -21.21 -13.83 -35.50
CA GLN A 108 -21.55 -12.71 -36.38
C GLN A 108 -20.28 -12.13 -37.02
N VAL A 109 -20.30 -11.96 -38.34
CA VAL A 109 -19.21 -11.39 -39.13
C VAL A 109 -19.61 -10.02 -39.67
N PHE A 110 -18.78 -9.02 -39.43
CA PHE A 110 -19.00 -7.62 -39.77
C PHE A 110 -17.90 -7.09 -40.70
N ASP A 111 -18.25 -6.15 -41.58
CA ASP A 111 -17.27 -5.26 -42.19
C ASP A 111 -16.90 -4.14 -41.20
N THR A 112 -15.60 -3.91 -41.01
CA THR A 112 -15.05 -2.95 -40.05
C THR A 112 -15.28 -1.49 -40.47
N ASN A 113 -15.51 -1.22 -41.76
CA ASN A 113 -15.73 0.14 -42.26
C ASN A 113 -17.21 0.56 -42.19
N SER A 114 -18.11 -0.26 -42.76
CA SER A 114 -19.54 0.03 -42.86
C SER A 114 -20.36 -0.35 -41.62
N ARG A 115 -19.83 -1.20 -40.72
CA ARG A 115 -20.56 -1.81 -39.59
C ARG A 115 -21.72 -2.74 -40.03
N SER A 116 -21.87 -3.05 -41.33
CA SER A 116 -22.88 -4.00 -41.78
C SER A 116 -22.57 -5.41 -41.28
N LEU A 117 -23.60 -6.11 -40.81
CA LEU A 117 -23.55 -7.57 -40.60
C LEU A 117 -23.54 -8.25 -41.97
N LEU A 118 -22.47 -8.97 -42.30
CA LEU A 118 -22.33 -9.67 -43.58
C LEU A 118 -22.87 -11.09 -43.52
N ARG A 119 -22.61 -11.78 -42.40
CA ARG A 119 -22.99 -13.18 -42.18
C ARG A 119 -23.39 -13.39 -40.72
N ARG A 120 -24.40 -14.25 -40.55
CA ARG A 120 -24.88 -14.76 -39.27
C ARG A 120 -24.76 -16.29 -39.31
N LEU A 121 -23.80 -16.84 -38.60
CA LEU A 121 -23.49 -18.27 -38.58
C LEU A 121 -24.22 -18.90 -37.39
N THR A 122 -25.24 -19.72 -37.69
CA THR A 122 -26.10 -20.36 -36.69
C THR A 122 -25.82 -21.87 -36.66
N GLY A 123 -25.41 -22.40 -35.52
CA GLY A 123 -25.18 -23.85 -35.36
C GLY A 123 -24.71 -24.31 -34.00
N HIS A 124 -24.04 -23.46 -33.20
CA HIS A 124 -23.79 -23.77 -31.79
C HIS A 124 -25.10 -23.69 -30.99
N ARG A 125 -25.25 -24.60 -30.02
CA ARG A 125 -26.44 -24.67 -29.13
C ARG A 125 -26.26 -23.90 -27.82
N ARG A 126 -25.06 -23.35 -27.59
CA ARG A 126 -24.60 -22.72 -26.35
C ARG A 126 -23.64 -21.56 -26.69
N PRO A 127 -23.30 -20.69 -25.73
CA PRO A 127 -22.40 -19.55 -25.96
C PRO A 127 -21.12 -19.91 -26.71
N VAL A 128 -20.72 -19.04 -27.65
CA VAL A 128 -19.44 -19.15 -28.37
C VAL A 128 -18.45 -18.17 -27.76
N HIS A 129 -17.50 -18.69 -26.98
CA HIS A 129 -16.50 -17.88 -26.29
C HIS A 129 -15.28 -17.54 -27.16
N SER A 130 -14.90 -18.47 -28.05
CA SER A 130 -13.70 -18.35 -28.88
C SER A 130 -14.05 -18.36 -30.36
N VAL A 131 -13.54 -17.36 -31.09
CA VAL A 131 -13.67 -17.24 -32.55
C VAL A 131 -12.33 -16.76 -33.11
N THR A 132 -11.90 -17.32 -34.23
CA THR A 132 -10.73 -16.86 -34.98
C THR A 132 -10.94 -17.01 -36.49
N PHE A 133 -10.18 -16.27 -37.28
CA PHE A 133 -10.09 -16.49 -38.73
C PHE A 133 -8.94 -17.46 -39.04
N ALA A 134 -9.16 -18.40 -39.96
CA ALA A 134 -8.09 -19.21 -40.51
C ALA A 134 -7.16 -18.35 -41.39
N GLN A 135 -5.91 -18.80 -41.57
CA GLN A 135 -4.88 -18.07 -42.32
C GLN A 135 -5.22 -17.89 -43.81
N ASP A 136 -6.04 -18.78 -44.37
CA ASP A 136 -6.60 -18.70 -45.74
C ASP A 136 -7.65 -17.56 -45.92
N LYS A 137 -8.12 -16.92 -44.84
CA LYS A 137 -9.05 -15.77 -44.86
C LYS A 137 -10.48 -16.07 -45.36
N GLN A 138 -10.74 -17.24 -45.94
CA GLN A 138 -12.08 -17.70 -46.35
C GLN A 138 -12.79 -18.43 -45.21
N HIS A 139 -12.02 -19.11 -44.36
CA HIS A 139 -12.53 -19.94 -43.28
C HIS A 139 -12.50 -19.24 -41.91
N LEU A 140 -13.46 -19.58 -41.05
CA LEU A 140 -13.59 -19.12 -39.67
C LEU A 140 -13.78 -20.33 -38.75
N ILE A 141 -13.11 -20.32 -37.59
CA ILE A 141 -13.19 -21.41 -36.60
C ILE A 141 -13.83 -20.87 -35.33
N SER A 142 -14.79 -21.61 -34.76
CA SER A 142 -15.47 -21.26 -33.51
C SER A 142 -15.47 -22.40 -32.50
N GLY A 143 -15.17 -22.09 -31.23
CA GLY A 143 -15.26 -22.99 -30.08
C GLY A 143 -16.41 -22.58 -29.15
N GLY A 144 -17.27 -23.53 -28.81
CA GLY A 144 -18.47 -23.30 -28.00
C GLY A 144 -18.49 -24.05 -26.67
N ASP A 145 -19.34 -23.55 -25.76
CA ASP A 145 -19.71 -24.25 -24.51
C ASP A 145 -20.63 -25.47 -24.77
N ASP A 146 -20.89 -25.82 -26.04
CA ASP A 146 -21.46 -27.11 -26.47
C ASP A 146 -20.40 -28.21 -26.67
N ALA A 147 -19.15 -27.97 -26.24
CA ALA A 147 -17.98 -28.86 -26.35
C ALA A 147 -17.58 -29.21 -27.81
N THR A 148 -18.10 -28.46 -28.78
CA THR A 148 -17.80 -28.64 -30.21
C THR A 148 -16.92 -27.52 -30.75
N VAL A 149 -16.10 -27.88 -31.73
CA VAL A 149 -15.39 -26.91 -32.58
C VAL A 149 -15.97 -26.99 -33.98
N ARG A 150 -16.27 -25.84 -34.60
CA ARG A 150 -16.86 -25.76 -35.93
C ARG A 150 -15.98 -24.95 -36.87
N LEU A 151 -15.81 -25.47 -38.09
CA LEU A 151 -15.21 -24.77 -39.22
C LEU A 151 -16.33 -24.25 -40.12
N TRP A 152 -16.26 -22.97 -40.48
CA TRP A 152 -17.23 -22.26 -41.30
C TRP A 152 -16.57 -21.67 -42.54
N ASP A 153 -17.25 -21.74 -43.68
CA ASP A 153 -16.92 -20.90 -44.83
C ASP A 153 -17.67 -19.56 -44.72
N ILE A 154 -16.94 -18.45 -44.85
CA ILE A 154 -17.49 -17.09 -44.79
C ILE A 154 -18.31 -16.74 -46.04
N ALA A 155 -17.96 -17.30 -47.21
CA ALA A 155 -18.62 -16.98 -48.47
C ALA A 155 -20.05 -17.53 -48.51
N SER A 156 -20.21 -18.84 -48.35
CA SER A 156 -21.52 -19.51 -48.25
C SER A 156 -22.22 -19.27 -46.92
N GLY A 157 -21.48 -19.08 -45.83
CA GLY A 157 -22.02 -19.11 -44.46
C GLY A 157 -22.34 -20.53 -43.96
N ALA A 158 -21.98 -21.58 -44.71
CA ALA A 158 -22.22 -22.96 -44.34
C ALA A 158 -21.16 -23.48 -43.34
N GLN A 159 -21.56 -24.48 -42.55
CA GLN A 159 -20.63 -25.23 -41.72
C GLN A 159 -19.90 -26.26 -42.58
N VAL A 160 -18.58 -26.14 -42.69
CA VAL A 160 -17.71 -27.04 -43.49
C VAL A 160 -17.40 -28.32 -42.71
N ALA A 161 -17.07 -28.20 -41.43
CA ALA A 161 -16.75 -29.34 -40.57
C ALA A 161 -17.32 -29.19 -39.16
N ARG A 162 -17.62 -30.32 -38.52
CA ARG A 162 -17.96 -30.43 -37.11
C ARG A 162 -16.93 -31.32 -36.43
N LEU A 163 -16.27 -30.80 -35.41
CA LEU A 163 -15.21 -31.50 -34.69
C LEU A 163 -15.69 -31.73 -33.27
N ASP A 164 -16.21 -32.93 -33.05
CA ASP A 164 -16.60 -33.43 -31.73
C ASP A 164 -15.39 -34.15 -31.12
N GLY A 165 -15.08 -33.89 -29.85
CA GLY A 165 -13.96 -34.57 -29.18
C GLY A 165 -13.43 -33.94 -27.90
N HIS A 166 -13.80 -32.71 -27.56
CA HIS A 166 -13.68 -32.22 -26.19
C HIS A 166 -14.84 -32.75 -25.34
N SER A 167 -14.63 -32.94 -24.04
CA SER A 167 -15.68 -33.41 -23.12
C SER A 167 -16.37 -32.28 -22.34
N ASP A 168 -15.80 -31.07 -22.36
CA ASP A 168 -16.29 -29.88 -21.65
C ASP A 168 -16.08 -28.61 -22.51
N TYR A 169 -16.42 -27.44 -21.99
CA TYR A 169 -16.42 -26.16 -22.69
C TYR A 169 -15.09 -25.85 -23.41
N VAL A 170 -15.18 -25.46 -24.69
CA VAL A 170 -14.02 -25.04 -25.50
C VAL A 170 -13.94 -23.53 -25.52
N ARG A 171 -12.94 -22.97 -24.82
CA ARG A 171 -12.82 -21.52 -24.63
C ARG A 171 -11.52 -20.92 -25.16
N ALA A 172 -10.47 -21.72 -25.29
CA ALA A 172 -9.21 -21.31 -25.88
C ALA A 172 -9.07 -21.87 -27.31
N LEU A 173 -8.60 -21.03 -28.24
CA LEU A 173 -8.40 -21.41 -29.64
C LEU A 173 -7.27 -20.58 -30.24
N ALA A 174 -6.37 -21.22 -30.99
CA ALA A 174 -5.29 -20.56 -31.73
C ALA A 174 -5.08 -21.24 -33.09
N VAL A 175 -4.74 -20.47 -34.12
CA VAL A 175 -4.42 -20.98 -35.47
C VAL A 175 -2.91 -21.11 -35.63
N SER A 176 -2.45 -22.07 -36.44
CA SER A 176 -1.06 -22.08 -36.89
C SER A 176 -0.74 -20.81 -37.72
N PRO A 177 0.44 -20.20 -37.55
CA PRO A 177 0.86 -19.06 -38.36
C PRO A 177 1.28 -19.44 -39.79
N SER A 178 1.64 -20.71 -40.02
CA SER A 178 2.25 -21.20 -41.27
C SER A 178 1.35 -22.14 -42.07
N SER A 179 0.55 -22.98 -41.41
CA SER A 179 -0.40 -23.88 -42.06
C SER A 179 -1.84 -23.36 -41.90
N HIS A 180 -2.63 -23.40 -42.98
CA HIS A 180 -4.01 -22.88 -42.98
C HIS A 180 -5.03 -23.88 -42.42
N ASP A 181 -4.72 -25.17 -42.51
CA ASP A 181 -5.58 -26.29 -42.09
C ASP A 181 -5.40 -26.70 -40.62
N VAL A 182 -4.43 -26.13 -39.89
CA VAL A 182 -4.08 -26.58 -38.53
C VAL A 182 -4.40 -25.52 -37.48
N TRP A 183 -5.07 -25.95 -36.41
CA TRP A 183 -5.35 -25.13 -35.23
C TRP A 183 -5.30 -25.96 -33.94
N ALA A 184 -5.09 -25.27 -32.82
CA ALA A 184 -5.14 -25.83 -31.49
C ALA A 184 -6.36 -25.31 -30.73
N THR A 185 -7.03 -26.18 -29.98
CA THR A 185 -8.18 -25.86 -29.12
C THR A 185 -7.91 -26.34 -27.69
N GLY A 186 -8.34 -25.54 -26.71
CA GLY A 186 -8.18 -25.82 -25.30
C GLY A 186 -9.53 -25.91 -24.63
N GLY A 187 -9.78 -27.07 -24.01
CA GLY A 187 -10.99 -27.33 -23.26
C GLY A 187 -10.82 -27.07 -21.76
N TYR A 188 -11.95 -26.89 -21.09
CA TYR A 188 -12.03 -26.98 -19.62
C TYR A 188 -11.87 -28.42 -19.12
N ASP A 189 -11.92 -29.40 -20.02
CA ASP A 189 -11.50 -30.81 -19.84
C ASP A 189 -10.00 -31.02 -19.56
N HIS A 190 -9.25 -29.92 -19.47
CA HIS A 190 -7.80 -29.87 -19.21
C HIS A 190 -6.93 -30.34 -20.37
N ILE A 191 -7.52 -30.62 -21.53
CA ILE A 191 -6.83 -31.15 -22.71
C ILE A 191 -6.70 -30.04 -23.76
N CYS A 192 -5.48 -29.90 -24.30
CA CYS A 192 -5.25 -29.18 -25.54
C CYS A 192 -5.27 -30.18 -26.69
N LYS A 193 -6.08 -29.93 -27.73
CA LYS A 193 -6.15 -30.75 -28.94
C LYS A 193 -5.66 -29.97 -30.14
N ILE A 194 -4.95 -30.64 -31.04
CA ILE A 194 -4.59 -30.13 -32.36
C ILE A 194 -5.46 -30.85 -33.39
N TRP A 195 -5.89 -30.10 -34.39
CA TRP A 195 -6.75 -30.55 -35.46
C TRP A 195 -6.13 -30.20 -36.80
N ASP A 196 -6.48 -30.98 -37.82
CA ASP A 196 -6.12 -30.77 -39.21
C ASP A 196 -7.41 -30.86 -40.03
N ALA A 197 -7.76 -29.82 -40.79
CA ALA A 197 -8.98 -29.75 -41.59
C ALA A 197 -9.17 -30.97 -42.53
N ARG A 198 -8.07 -31.60 -42.93
CA ARG A 198 -8.04 -32.76 -43.83
C ARG A 198 -8.42 -34.07 -43.14
N THR A 199 -8.46 -34.08 -41.80
CA THR A 199 -8.74 -35.27 -40.98
C THR A 199 -9.95 -35.05 -40.07
N GLN A 200 -10.88 -36.00 -40.03
CA GLN A 200 -12.13 -35.91 -39.24
C GLN A 200 -11.92 -36.16 -37.72
N GLY A 201 -10.72 -35.92 -37.18
CA GLY A 201 -10.37 -36.23 -35.79
C GLY A 201 -9.16 -35.44 -35.27
N SER A 202 -8.96 -35.43 -33.95
CA SER A 202 -7.83 -34.72 -33.33
C SER A 202 -6.52 -35.48 -33.56
N THR A 203 -5.53 -34.81 -34.12
CA THR A 203 -4.23 -35.40 -34.47
C THR A 203 -3.32 -35.58 -33.26
N ILE A 204 -3.31 -34.62 -32.34
CA ILE A 204 -2.51 -34.65 -31.10
C ILE A 204 -3.40 -34.20 -29.94
N SER A 205 -3.28 -34.88 -28.78
CA SER A 205 -3.90 -34.47 -27.53
C SER A 205 -2.87 -34.37 -26.40
N MET A 206 -2.84 -33.23 -25.71
CA MET A 206 -1.87 -32.90 -24.65
C MET A 206 -2.63 -32.56 -23.36
N ASN A 207 -2.28 -33.19 -22.24
CA ASN A 207 -2.94 -32.96 -20.94
C ASN A 207 -2.21 -31.88 -20.13
N HIS A 208 -2.86 -30.73 -19.92
CA HIS A 208 -2.33 -29.61 -19.14
C HIS A 208 -2.45 -29.85 -17.63
N GLY A 209 -3.54 -30.49 -17.20
CA GLY A 209 -3.89 -30.80 -15.80
C GLY A 209 -4.69 -29.70 -15.07
N ALA A 210 -5.23 -28.72 -15.79
CA ALA A 210 -6.14 -27.67 -15.30
C ALA A 210 -6.93 -27.07 -16.47
N PRO A 211 -8.07 -26.40 -16.23
CA PRO A 211 -8.84 -25.75 -17.29
C PRO A 211 -7.98 -24.77 -18.09
N ILE A 212 -8.04 -24.88 -19.42
CA ILE A 212 -7.24 -24.06 -20.33
C ILE A 212 -8.03 -22.80 -20.71
N GLU A 213 -7.46 -21.64 -20.39
CA GLU A 213 -8.08 -20.32 -20.67
C GLU A 213 -7.54 -19.71 -21.97
N SER A 214 -6.28 -20.01 -22.33
CA SER A 214 -5.62 -19.39 -23.50
C SER A 214 -4.56 -20.30 -24.11
N LEU A 215 -4.40 -20.17 -25.43
CA LEU A 215 -3.39 -20.85 -26.25
C LEU A 215 -2.64 -19.83 -27.11
N ALA A 216 -1.37 -20.07 -27.37
CA ALA A 216 -0.60 -19.31 -28.36
C ALA A 216 0.47 -20.17 -29.04
N PHE A 217 0.46 -20.21 -30.37
CA PHE A 217 1.55 -20.76 -31.16
C PHE A 217 2.76 -19.83 -31.14
N PHE A 218 3.95 -20.41 -31.25
CA PHE A 218 5.13 -19.65 -31.65
C PHE A 218 5.08 -19.34 -33.15
N PRO A 219 5.60 -18.19 -33.62
CA PRO A 219 5.68 -17.87 -35.05
C PRO A 219 6.45 -18.87 -35.92
N SER A 220 7.21 -19.79 -35.30
CA SER A 220 7.93 -20.89 -35.95
C SER A 220 7.15 -22.21 -36.04
N GLU A 221 5.90 -22.27 -35.53
CA GLU A 221 5.02 -23.45 -35.43
C GLU A 221 5.56 -24.63 -34.58
N SER A 222 6.87 -24.74 -34.38
CA SER A 222 7.55 -25.78 -33.61
C SER A 222 7.02 -25.99 -32.17
N MET A 223 6.48 -24.94 -31.56
CA MET A 223 6.08 -24.93 -30.15
C MET A 223 4.71 -24.30 -29.93
N LEU A 224 4.05 -24.75 -28.86
CA LEU A 224 2.77 -24.22 -28.37
C LEU A 224 2.89 -23.86 -26.88
N VAL A 225 2.32 -22.72 -26.47
CA VAL A 225 2.13 -22.38 -25.06
C VAL A 225 0.66 -22.57 -24.67
N THR A 226 0.41 -23.33 -23.61
CA THR A 226 -0.92 -23.47 -23.00
C THR A 226 -0.97 -22.78 -21.64
N ALA A 227 -2.05 -22.03 -21.42
CA ALA A 227 -2.30 -21.30 -20.18
C ALA A 227 -3.54 -21.86 -19.48
N GLY A 228 -3.40 -22.22 -18.21
CA GLY A 228 -4.51 -22.80 -17.45
C GLY A 228 -4.12 -23.04 -16.00
N GLY A 229 -5.03 -22.76 -15.08
CA GLY A 229 -4.66 -22.63 -13.67
C GLY A 229 -3.56 -21.56 -13.46
N ALA A 230 -2.77 -21.69 -12.41
CA ALA A 230 -1.68 -20.75 -12.07
C ALA A 230 -0.40 -20.91 -12.94
N TYR A 231 -0.43 -21.78 -13.95
CA TYR A 231 0.76 -22.26 -14.63
C TYR A 231 0.65 -22.24 -16.15
N LEU A 232 1.83 -22.29 -16.77
CA LEU A 232 2.07 -22.26 -18.19
C LEU A 232 2.84 -23.52 -18.57
N CYS A 233 2.44 -24.17 -19.67
CA CYS A 233 3.12 -25.33 -20.22
C CYS A 233 3.56 -25.01 -21.65
N CYS A 234 4.84 -25.22 -21.94
CA CYS A 234 5.39 -25.16 -23.29
C CYS A 234 5.55 -26.57 -23.83
N TRP A 235 5.01 -26.79 -25.03
CA TRP A 235 4.97 -28.09 -25.71
C TRP A 235 5.77 -28.03 -27.00
N ASP A 236 6.50 -29.10 -27.31
CA ASP A 236 7.09 -29.36 -28.62
C ASP A 236 6.09 -30.15 -29.46
N LEU A 237 5.72 -29.59 -30.61
CA LEU A 237 4.74 -30.19 -31.51
C LEU A 237 5.36 -31.22 -32.45
N TYR A 238 6.62 -31.06 -32.84
CA TYR A 238 7.32 -32.04 -33.68
C TYR A 238 7.54 -33.37 -32.95
N SER A 239 7.82 -33.32 -31.64
CA SER A 239 7.89 -34.51 -30.78
C SER A 239 6.53 -35.07 -30.35
N GLY A 240 5.46 -34.81 -31.10
CA GLY A 240 4.12 -35.35 -30.84
C GLY A 240 3.40 -34.77 -29.62
N GLY A 241 3.69 -33.52 -29.25
CA GLY A 241 3.11 -32.87 -28.06
C GLY A 241 3.85 -33.18 -26.77
N ARG A 242 5.19 -33.24 -26.81
CA ARG A 242 6.04 -33.45 -25.63
C ARG A 242 6.06 -32.18 -24.76
N LEU A 243 5.81 -32.32 -23.45
CA LEU A 243 6.02 -31.22 -22.50
C LEU A 243 7.51 -30.89 -22.38
N LEU A 244 7.89 -29.66 -22.75
CA LEU A 244 9.26 -29.15 -22.59
C LEU A 244 9.46 -28.53 -21.21
N HIS A 245 8.53 -27.64 -20.80
CA HIS A 245 8.66 -26.90 -19.54
C HIS A 245 7.30 -26.54 -18.97
N LYS A 246 7.12 -26.74 -17.65
CA LYS A 246 5.93 -26.32 -16.88
C LYS A 246 6.36 -25.31 -15.82
N PHE A 247 5.80 -24.11 -15.84
CA PHE A 247 6.22 -23.01 -14.96
C PHE A 247 5.03 -22.38 -14.22
N ALA A 248 5.09 -22.44 -12.89
CA ALA A 248 4.13 -21.82 -11.98
C ALA A 248 4.60 -20.39 -11.64
N ALA A 249 4.25 -19.44 -12.51
CA ALA A 249 4.73 -18.07 -12.38
C ALA A 249 3.72 -17.11 -11.74
N HIS A 250 2.43 -17.45 -11.68
CA HIS A 250 1.37 -16.61 -11.09
C HIS A 250 0.78 -17.28 -9.84
N GLN A 251 0.03 -16.53 -9.04
CA GLN A 251 -0.65 -17.03 -7.84
C GLN A 251 -2.10 -17.44 -8.17
N LYS A 252 -2.79 -16.66 -9.00
CA LYS A 252 -4.11 -16.98 -9.57
C LYS A 252 -4.02 -17.39 -11.04
N THR A 253 -5.17 -17.79 -11.60
CA THR A 253 -5.28 -18.29 -12.96
C THR A 253 -4.73 -17.32 -14.00
N VAL A 254 -4.01 -17.87 -14.98
CA VAL A 254 -3.52 -17.15 -16.15
C VAL A 254 -4.67 -17.05 -17.15
N THR A 255 -5.05 -15.82 -17.50
CA THR A 255 -6.25 -15.52 -18.29
C THR A 255 -5.98 -15.42 -19.78
N SER A 256 -4.83 -14.86 -20.18
CA SER A 256 -4.43 -14.80 -21.58
C SER A 256 -2.92 -14.89 -21.74
N VAL A 257 -2.50 -15.46 -22.87
CA VAL A 257 -1.11 -15.62 -23.28
C VAL A 257 -0.94 -15.17 -24.71
N LEU A 258 0.19 -14.52 -24.99
CA LEU A 258 0.55 -14.09 -26.33
C LEU A 258 2.06 -14.27 -26.53
N VAL A 259 2.46 -14.91 -27.63
CA VAL A 259 3.87 -15.01 -28.05
C VAL A 259 4.14 -13.90 -29.05
N GLN A 260 5.08 -13.01 -28.74
CA GLN A 260 5.37 -11.82 -29.53
C GLN A 260 6.83 -11.80 -30.00
N ARG A 261 7.07 -11.41 -31.25
CA ARG A 261 8.42 -11.09 -31.73
C ARG A 261 8.80 -9.68 -31.26
N ALA A 262 9.82 -9.54 -30.42
CA ALA A 262 10.22 -8.23 -29.91
C ALA A 262 10.93 -7.42 -31.01
N VAL A 263 10.55 -6.14 -31.17
CA VAL A 263 11.14 -5.24 -32.18
C VAL A 263 12.18 -4.31 -31.56
N SER A 264 13.44 -4.64 -31.82
CA SER A 264 14.65 -3.82 -31.63
C SER A 264 14.89 -3.24 -30.22
N THR A 265 15.75 -3.95 -29.49
CA THR A 265 16.81 -3.33 -28.68
C THR A 265 18.10 -3.37 -29.52
N PRO A 266 19.06 -2.43 -29.40
CA PRO A 266 20.25 -2.39 -30.28
C PRO A 266 21.23 -3.59 -30.17
N SER A 267 20.91 -4.59 -29.35
CA SER A 267 21.76 -5.74 -29.01
C SER A 267 21.00 -7.08 -29.00
N SER A 268 19.75 -7.10 -29.44
CA SER A 268 18.91 -8.31 -29.45
C SER A 268 18.13 -8.36 -30.76
N ASP A 269 18.64 -9.14 -31.71
CA ASP A 269 17.98 -9.37 -32.97
C ASP A 269 16.74 -10.24 -32.78
N GLY A 270 15.60 -9.80 -33.32
CA GLY A 270 14.36 -10.57 -33.50
C GLY A 270 13.76 -11.41 -32.35
N SER A 271 14.25 -11.36 -31.12
CA SER A 271 13.96 -12.37 -30.09
C SER A 271 12.48 -12.47 -29.71
N LEU A 272 11.95 -13.69 -29.67
CA LEU A 272 10.57 -13.99 -29.27
C LEU A 272 10.40 -13.81 -27.75
N ARG A 273 9.23 -13.39 -27.27
CA ARG A 273 8.91 -13.25 -25.84
C ARG A 273 7.51 -13.76 -25.56
N ILE A 274 7.36 -14.53 -24.48
CA ILE A 274 6.06 -15.01 -24.02
C ILE A 274 5.50 -13.99 -23.04
N LEU A 275 4.30 -13.50 -23.30
CA LEU A 275 3.55 -12.63 -22.40
C LEU A 275 2.40 -13.41 -21.78
N SER A 276 2.15 -13.18 -20.49
CA SER A 276 1.06 -13.82 -19.75
C SER A 276 0.36 -12.81 -18.86
N SER A 277 -0.96 -12.83 -18.82
CA SER A 277 -1.79 -12.08 -17.87
C SER A 277 -2.45 -12.99 -16.85
N SER A 278 -2.65 -12.51 -15.63
CA SER A 278 -3.35 -13.25 -14.57
C SER A 278 -4.41 -12.40 -13.87
N LEU A 279 -5.40 -13.08 -13.26
CA LEU A 279 -6.33 -12.50 -12.30
C LEU A 279 -5.65 -11.85 -11.06
N ASP A 280 -4.33 -12.06 -10.88
CA ASP A 280 -3.52 -11.32 -9.90
C ASP A 280 -3.33 -9.83 -10.23
N GLY A 281 -3.74 -9.38 -11.43
CA GLY A 281 -3.44 -8.04 -11.92
C GLY A 281 -2.00 -7.91 -12.44
N HIS A 282 -1.35 -9.04 -12.77
CA HIS A 282 0.03 -9.07 -13.24
C HIS A 282 0.13 -9.43 -14.73
N VAL A 283 0.95 -8.69 -15.47
CA VAL A 283 1.48 -9.11 -16.77
C VAL A 283 2.95 -9.48 -16.61
N LYS A 284 3.32 -10.71 -16.94
CA LYS A 284 4.68 -11.25 -16.83
C LYS A 284 5.23 -11.63 -18.19
N VAL A 285 6.49 -11.28 -18.43
CA VAL A 285 7.25 -11.49 -19.67
C VAL A 285 8.32 -12.54 -19.43
N PHE A 286 8.36 -13.57 -20.27
CA PHE A 286 9.38 -14.63 -20.22
C PHE A 286 10.20 -14.68 -21.51
N ASP A 287 11.47 -15.04 -21.34
CA ASP A 287 12.35 -15.43 -22.43
C ASP A 287 12.11 -16.91 -22.78
N PRO A 288 11.71 -17.27 -24.01
CA PRO A 288 11.40 -18.66 -24.37
C PRO A 288 12.62 -19.59 -24.44
N GLU A 289 13.85 -19.06 -24.51
CA GLU A 289 15.06 -19.90 -24.50
C GLU A 289 15.38 -20.45 -23.10
N VAL A 290 15.15 -19.65 -22.06
CA VAL A 290 15.55 -19.97 -20.67
C VAL A 290 14.34 -20.11 -19.73
N PHE A 291 13.14 -19.80 -20.20
CA PHE A 291 11.87 -19.71 -19.45
C PHE A 291 11.94 -18.85 -18.17
N LYS A 292 12.89 -17.91 -18.10
CA LYS A 292 13.06 -16.99 -16.97
C LYS A 292 12.22 -15.73 -17.15
N LEU A 293 11.72 -15.21 -16.03
CA LEU A 293 11.00 -13.95 -15.95
C LEU A 293 11.95 -12.77 -16.22
N THR A 294 11.73 -12.01 -17.30
CA THR A 294 12.56 -10.84 -17.65
C THR A 294 11.94 -9.53 -17.20
N HIS A 295 10.61 -9.44 -17.20
CA HIS A 295 9.87 -8.27 -16.71
C HIS A 295 8.52 -8.65 -16.13
N ALA A 296 8.07 -7.90 -15.11
CA ALA A 296 6.73 -7.98 -14.57
C ALA A 296 6.15 -6.58 -14.38
N SER A 297 4.90 -6.40 -14.77
CA SER A 297 4.13 -5.18 -14.52
C SER A 297 2.87 -5.51 -13.73
N LYS A 298 2.43 -4.56 -12.89
CA LYS A 298 1.21 -4.68 -12.07
C LYS A 298 0.18 -3.66 -12.51
N TYR A 299 -1.08 -4.07 -12.44
CA TYR A 299 -2.29 -3.31 -12.72
C TYR A 299 -3.19 -3.33 -11.47
N PRO A 300 -4.08 -2.34 -11.30
CA PRO A 300 -4.86 -2.19 -10.07
C PRO A 300 -5.97 -3.26 -9.91
N SER A 301 -6.47 -3.80 -11.02
CA SER A 301 -7.58 -4.76 -11.05
C SER A 301 -7.20 -6.05 -11.82
N PRO A 302 -7.97 -7.15 -11.65
CA PRO A 302 -7.69 -8.42 -12.32
C PRO A 302 -7.70 -8.26 -13.84
N ILE A 303 -6.79 -8.93 -14.54
CA ILE A 303 -6.68 -8.86 -16.00
C ILE A 303 -7.40 -10.05 -16.60
N LEU A 304 -8.28 -9.79 -17.56
CA LEU A 304 -8.97 -10.83 -18.34
C LEU A 304 -8.32 -11.05 -19.70
N SER A 305 -7.83 -9.98 -20.34
CA SER A 305 -7.32 -10.03 -21.71
C SER A 305 -6.07 -9.15 -21.90
N LEU A 306 -5.18 -9.60 -22.77
CA LEU A 306 -3.95 -8.94 -23.18
C LEU A 306 -3.81 -9.04 -24.69
N ALA A 307 -3.48 -7.93 -25.34
CA ALA A 307 -3.13 -7.90 -26.76
C ALA A 307 -1.91 -7.00 -27.00
N VAL A 308 -1.11 -7.29 -28.01
CA VAL A 308 0.04 -6.47 -28.42
C VAL A 308 -0.08 -6.12 -29.90
N ALA A 309 0.21 -4.88 -30.27
CA ALA A 309 0.25 -4.50 -31.68
C ALA A 309 1.42 -5.23 -32.37
N PRO A 310 1.26 -5.75 -33.60
CA PRO A 310 2.33 -6.47 -34.32
C PRO A 310 3.65 -5.69 -34.42
N ASP A 311 3.60 -4.35 -34.46
CA ASP A 311 4.78 -3.48 -34.50
C ASP A 311 5.45 -3.21 -33.13
N ASN A 312 4.93 -3.79 -32.05
CA ASN A 312 5.30 -3.52 -30.64
C ASN A 312 5.21 -2.04 -30.21
N SER A 313 4.51 -1.19 -30.95
CA SER A 313 4.40 0.22 -30.59
C SER A 313 3.48 0.46 -29.40
N SER A 314 2.53 -0.45 -29.16
CA SER A 314 1.63 -0.44 -28.02
C SER A 314 1.14 -1.83 -27.64
N PHE A 315 0.77 -2.00 -26.37
CA PHE A 315 0.02 -3.16 -25.90
C PHE A 315 -1.15 -2.73 -25.02
N ALA A 316 -2.23 -3.51 -25.09
CA ALA A 316 -3.50 -3.26 -24.44
C ALA A 316 -3.78 -4.34 -23.38
N VAL A 317 -4.29 -3.91 -22.23
CA VAL A 317 -4.66 -4.77 -21.10
C VAL A 317 -6.09 -4.46 -20.71
N GLY A 318 -6.96 -5.47 -20.79
CA GLY A 318 -8.38 -5.42 -20.46
C GLY A 318 -8.62 -6.01 -19.06
N MET A 319 -9.22 -5.22 -18.18
CA MET A 319 -9.40 -5.58 -16.78
C MET A 319 -10.86 -5.96 -16.47
N ALA A 320 -11.06 -6.75 -15.42
CA ALA A 320 -12.37 -7.24 -14.97
C ALA A 320 -13.30 -6.11 -14.51
N ASP A 321 -12.74 -5.01 -14.00
CA ASP A 321 -13.45 -3.76 -13.69
C ASP A 321 -13.93 -3.02 -14.97
N GLY A 322 -13.70 -3.55 -16.17
CA GLY A 322 -14.04 -2.89 -17.42
C GLY A 322 -13.11 -1.74 -17.79
N THR A 323 -12.04 -1.52 -17.03
CA THR A 323 -10.98 -0.59 -17.40
C THR A 323 -10.11 -1.19 -18.50
N LEU A 324 -9.95 -0.47 -19.61
CA LEU A 324 -9.01 -0.76 -20.68
C LEU A 324 -7.79 0.13 -20.49
N SER A 325 -6.60 -0.44 -20.49
CA SER A 325 -5.35 0.33 -20.44
C SER A 325 -4.47 0.01 -21.65
N LEU A 326 -4.20 1.02 -22.48
CA LEU A 326 -3.25 0.92 -23.59
C LEU A 326 -1.96 1.63 -23.17
N ARG A 327 -0.84 0.90 -23.15
CA ARG A 327 0.48 1.50 -22.97
C ARG A 327 1.17 1.63 -24.31
N ARG A 328 1.80 2.78 -24.57
CA ARG A 328 2.55 3.03 -25.80
C ARG A 328 4.03 3.24 -25.51
N ARG A 329 4.90 2.70 -26.36
CA ARG A 329 6.33 3.04 -26.39
C ARG A 329 6.51 4.22 -27.33
N ARG A 330 7.19 5.28 -26.88
CA ARG A 330 7.64 6.34 -27.77
C ARG A 330 8.74 5.75 -28.66
N GLN A 331 8.39 5.35 -29.89
CA GLN A 331 9.39 5.01 -30.90
C GLN A 331 10.38 6.17 -30.97
N GLN A 332 11.66 5.87 -30.71
CA GLN A 332 12.72 6.75 -31.17
C GLN A 332 12.53 6.87 -32.69
N LYS A 333 12.62 8.09 -33.23
CA LYS A 333 12.76 8.28 -34.67
C LYS A 333 14.12 7.73 -35.07
N ILE A 334 14.20 6.41 -35.25
CA ILE A 334 15.31 5.79 -35.96
C ILE A 334 15.28 6.43 -37.34
N LEU A 335 16.38 7.09 -37.69
CA LEU A 335 16.62 7.63 -39.02
C LEU A 335 16.99 6.45 -39.93
N GLN A 336 16.04 5.54 -40.14
CA GLN A 336 16.10 4.56 -41.20
C GLN A 336 15.44 5.20 -42.41
N GLU A 337 16.28 5.70 -43.31
CA GLU A 337 15.91 5.91 -44.71
C GLU A 337 15.73 4.54 -45.36
N SER A 338 14.65 3.84 -45.03
CA SER A 338 14.17 2.73 -45.85
C SER A 338 13.62 3.35 -47.13
N ALA A 339 14.37 3.19 -48.23
CA ALA A 339 13.90 3.54 -49.56
C ALA A 339 12.54 2.87 -49.85
N THR A 340 11.76 3.44 -50.77
CA THR A 340 10.38 3.06 -51.17
C THR A 340 9.21 3.54 -50.28
N ALA A 341 9.07 4.86 -50.11
CA ALA A 341 7.76 5.55 -50.05
C ALA A 341 7.89 7.05 -50.38
N PRO A 342 6.97 7.69 -51.12
CA PRO A 342 7.11 9.09 -51.52
C PRO A 342 6.91 10.07 -50.35
N ALA A 343 7.87 10.97 -50.16
CA ALA A 343 7.97 11.81 -48.97
C ALA A 343 7.14 13.11 -49.03
N SER A 344 5.89 13.09 -48.57
CA SER A 344 5.06 14.30 -48.41
C SER A 344 5.28 15.02 -47.06
N ARG A 345 6.52 15.45 -46.78
CA ARG A 345 6.82 16.48 -45.76
C ARG A 345 8.22 17.06 -45.97
N LYS A 346 8.28 18.23 -46.64
CA LYS A 346 9.51 19.00 -46.86
C LYS A 346 10.19 19.32 -45.52
N ARG A 347 11.26 18.58 -45.18
CA ARG A 347 12.26 19.08 -44.23
C ARG A 347 13.07 20.13 -44.97
N TYR A 348 13.11 21.35 -44.46
CA TYR A 348 14.08 22.33 -44.94
C TYR A 348 15.49 21.79 -44.68
N ALA A 349 16.29 21.64 -45.74
CA ALA A 349 17.72 21.43 -45.60
C ALA A 349 18.32 22.64 -44.86
N PRO A 350 19.30 22.45 -43.96
CA PRO A 350 19.91 23.56 -43.24
C PRO A 350 20.57 24.51 -44.24
N ARG A 351 20.21 25.80 -44.19
CA ARG A 351 20.92 26.84 -44.96
C ARG A 351 22.38 26.87 -44.50
N LEU A 352 23.29 26.66 -45.45
CA LEU A 352 24.73 26.70 -45.22
C LEU A 352 25.17 28.16 -45.07
N THR A 353 25.62 28.55 -43.88
CA THR A 353 26.10 29.90 -43.59
C THR A 353 27.63 29.97 -43.68
N ALA A 354 28.17 31.09 -44.17
CA ALA A 354 29.60 31.28 -44.45
C ALA A 354 30.55 31.11 -43.23
N SER A 355 30.02 31.03 -42.01
CA SER A 355 30.81 30.81 -40.78
C SER A 355 31.29 29.36 -40.57
N SER A 356 30.86 28.39 -41.39
CA SER A 356 31.18 26.96 -41.19
C SER A 356 32.43 26.44 -41.91
N PHE A 357 33.00 27.18 -42.87
CA PHE A 357 34.17 26.74 -43.64
C PHE A 357 35.25 27.82 -43.67
N ARG A 358 36.51 27.45 -43.40
CA ARG A 358 37.60 28.44 -43.23
C ARG A 358 38.42 28.71 -44.49
N TYR A 359 38.56 27.76 -45.42
CA TYR A 359 39.16 27.98 -46.76
C TYR A 359 38.69 26.96 -47.80
N PHE A 360 37.83 27.39 -48.74
CA PHE A 360 38.05 27.31 -50.20
C PHE A 360 36.88 28.02 -50.89
N ILE A 361 37.12 29.01 -51.76
CA ILE A 361 36.06 29.67 -52.52
C ILE A 361 36.16 29.25 -54.00
N ARG A 362 35.16 28.51 -54.47
CA ARG A 362 34.79 28.42 -55.89
C ARG A 362 33.28 28.57 -56.01
N GLY A 363 32.81 29.80 -56.28
CA GLY A 363 31.45 30.14 -56.68
C GLY A 363 30.33 29.85 -55.67
N GLN A 364 29.53 30.86 -55.30
CA GLN A 364 28.36 30.66 -54.40
C GLN A 364 27.26 29.74 -54.96
N SER A 365 27.35 29.31 -56.22
CA SER A 365 26.34 28.54 -56.95
C SER A 365 26.71 27.08 -57.26
N ALA A 366 27.94 26.64 -56.97
CA ALA A 366 28.37 25.27 -57.26
C ALA A 366 27.76 24.25 -56.29
N LYS A 367 27.05 23.24 -56.81
CA LYS A 367 26.65 22.06 -56.03
C LYS A 367 27.85 21.11 -55.91
N ALA A 368 28.04 20.53 -54.72
CA ALA A 368 29.09 19.53 -54.49
C ALA A 368 28.93 18.34 -55.44
N ALA A 369 30.03 17.87 -56.01
CA ALA A 369 30.09 16.69 -56.85
C ALA A 369 30.11 15.42 -55.98
N ALA A 370 29.69 14.28 -56.56
CA ALA A 370 29.74 12.99 -55.86
C ALA A 370 31.17 12.53 -55.49
N SER A 371 32.19 13.16 -56.09
CA SER A 371 33.62 12.95 -55.82
C SER A 371 34.18 13.82 -54.67
N ASP A 372 33.40 14.75 -54.10
CA ASP A 372 33.90 15.68 -53.10
C ASP A 372 34.00 15.03 -51.72
N PHE A 373 35.19 15.08 -51.12
CA PHE A 373 35.45 14.50 -49.79
C PHE A 373 34.71 15.27 -48.67
N VAL A 374 33.66 14.66 -48.12
CA VAL A 374 32.92 15.21 -46.98
C VAL A 374 33.73 15.07 -45.68
N VAL A 375 34.53 16.10 -45.37
CA VAL A 375 35.17 16.21 -44.05
C VAL A 375 34.15 16.66 -43.01
N ALA A 376 33.62 15.69 -42.25
CA ALA A 376 32.71 15.98 -41.14
C ALA A 376 33.41 16.90 -40.12
N ALA A 377 32.83 18.09 -39.88
CA ALA A 377 33.40 19.09 -38.98
C ALA A 377 33.62 18.49 -37.58
N ARG A 378 34.89 18.40 -37.14
CA ARG A 378 35.24 17.92 -35.80
C ARG A 378 34.57 18.80 -34.74
N ARG A 379 33.49 18.28 -34.15
CA ARG A 379 32.70 18.98 -33.14
C ARG A 379 33.54 19.14 -31.87
N LYS A 380 34.11 20.33 -31.66
CA LYS A 380 34.86 20.68 -30.44
C LYS A 380 34.08 20.22 -29.20
N VAL A 381 34.72 19.37 -28.39
CA VAL A 381 34.11 18.81 -27.19
C VAL A 381 33.81 19.95 -26.21
N LYS A 382 32.55 20.08 -25.78
CA LYS A 382 32.17 21.05 -24.74
C LYS A 382 32.66 20.55 -23.38
N LEU A 383 33.81 21.07 -22.96
CA LEU A 383 34.36 20.91 -21.61
C LEU A 383 33.42 21.54 -20.57
N ALA A 384 33.30 20.91 -19.40
CA ALA A 384 32.58 21.49 -18.27
C ALA A 384 33.42 22.59 -17.59
N ASP A 385 32.87 23.25 -16.58
CA ASP A 385 33.50 24.41 -15.96
C ASP A 385 34.70 23.98 -15.12
N TYR A 386 34.55 22.93 -14.30
CA TYR A 386 35.67 22.27 -13.62
C TYR A 386 36.75 21.76 -14.57
N ASP A 387 36.41 21.19 -15.75
CA ASP A 387 37.40 20.76 -16.76
C ASP A 387 38.23 21.96 -17.26
N ARG A 388 37.57 23.10 -17.53
CA ARG A 388 38.22 24.33 -17.97
C ARG A 388 39.15 24.91 -16.90
N LEU A 389 38.85 24.69 -15.62
CA LEU A 389 39.62 25.17 -14.48
C LEU A 389 40.81 24.24 -14.15
N LEU A 390 40.60 22.92 -14.19
CA LEU A 390 41.67 21.90 -14.09
C LEU A 390 42.70 22.04 -15.22
N ARG A 391 42.25 22.39 -16.44
CA ARG A 391 43.15 22.73 -17.56
C ARG A 391 43.97 24.01 -17.34
N ARG A 392 43.48 24.93 -16.48
CA ARG A 392 44.17 26.19 -16.12
C ARG A 392 44.92 26.09 -14.78
N PHE A 393 45.05 24.89 -14.21
CA PHE A 393 45.68 24.64 -12.90
C PHE A 393 45.03 25.41 -11.72
N ARG A 394 43.77 25.86 -11.86
CA ARG A 394 43.04 26.56 -10.79
C ARG A 394 42.22 25.59 -9.95
N TYR A 395 42.90 24.92 -9.03
CA TYR A 395 42.38 23.78 -8.26
C TYR A 395 41.26 24.14 -7.27
N LYS A 396 41.37 25.25 -6.55
CA LYS A 396 40.33 25.75 -5.62
C LYS A 396 39.00 25.96 -6.34
N GLU A 397 39.00 26.81 -7.38
CA GLU A 397 37.82 27.07 -8.24
C GLU A 397 37.27 25.78 -8.90
N ALA A 398 38.14 24.86 -9.31
CA ALA A 398 37.72 23.60 -9.95
C ALA A 398 36.95 22.68 -8.99
N LEU A 399 37.41 22.56 -7.74
CA LEU A 399 36.72 21.80 -6.70
C LEU A 399 35.37 22.43 -6.36
N ASP A 400 35.29 23.75 -6.26
CA ASP A 400 34.06 24.47 -5.95
C ASP A 400 33.03 24.34 -7.09
N SER A 401 33.50 24.42 -8.34
CA SER A 401 32.67 24.14 -9.53
C SER A 401 32.15 22.69 -9.54
N ALA A 402 32.97 21.71 -9.14
CA ALA A 402 32.55 20.32 -9.01
C ALA A 402 31.50 20.13 -7.91
N LEU A 403 31.70 20.72 -6.73
CA LEU A 403 30.76 20.69 -5.60
C LEU A 403 29.41 21.33 -5.96
N SER A 404 29.43 22.47 -6.68
CA SER A 404 28.22 23.15 -7.17
C SER A 404 27.35 22.28 -8.08
N SER A 405 27.95 21.30 -8.79
CA SER A 405 27.23 20.38 -9.69
C SER A 405 26.29 19.42 -8.95
N ARG A 406 26.46 19.26 -7.63
CA ARG A 406 25.71 18.34 -6.74
C ARG A 406 25.69 16.86 -7.17
N ARG A 407 26.57 16.44 -8.10
CA ARG A 407 26.72 15.05 -8.55
C ARG A 407 27.96 14.41 -7.89
N PRO A 408 27.81 13.46 -6.97
CA PRO A 408 28.95 12.89 -6.25
C PRO A 408 29.92 12.12 -7.15
N GLU A 409 29.44 11.57 -8.29
CA GLU A 409 30.28 10.91 -9.30
C GLU A 409 31.21 11.90 -10.04
N VAL A 410 30.84 13.18 -10.09
CA VAL A 410 31.66 14.25 -10.67
C VAL A 410 32.66 14.75 -9.63
N VAL A 411 32.21 14.98 -8.39
CA VAL A 411 33.09 15.42 -7.29
C VAL A 411 34.17 14.38 -7.01
N SER A 412 33.82 13.10 -6.91
CA SER A 412 34.80 12.03 -6.70
C SER A 412 35.82 11.92 -7.83
N GLY A 413 35.40 12.04 -9.09
CA GLY A 413 36.33 12.09 -10.23
C GLY A 413 37.28 13.29 -10.18
N VAL A 414 36.78 14.48 -9.83
CA VAL A 414 37.64 15.68 -9.68
C VAL A 414 38.60 15.54 -8.48
N VAL A 415 38.17 14.94 -7.38
CA VAL A 415 39.05 14.68 -6.22
C VAL A 415 40.14 13.66 -6.57
N GLU A 416 39.84 12.60 -7.33
CA GLU A 416 40.87 11.66 -7.82
C GLU A 416 41.89 12.34 -8.76
N GLU A 417 41.42 13.22 -9.64
CA GLU A 417 42.28 14.03 -10.52
C GLU A 417 43.16 15.01 -9.71
N LEU A 418 42.67 15.54 -8.59
CA LEU A 418 43.45 16.38 -7.68
C LEU A 418 44.47 15.57 -6.87
N VAL A 419 44.14 14.34 -6.46
CA VAL A 419 45.05 13.42 -5.75
C VAL A 419 46.17 12.96 -6.68
N THR A 420 45.86 12.52 -7.89
CA THR A 420 46.85 12.06 -8.89
C THR A 420 47.80 13.17 -9.33
N ARG A 421 47.35 14.44 -9.34
CA ARG A 421 48.20 15.62 -9.59
C ARG A 421 48.97 16.11 -8.36
N GLY A 422 48.80 15.50 -7.19
CA GLY A 422 49.38 16.00 -5.92
C GLY A 422 48.82 17.36 -5.47
N ALA A 423 47.73 17.83 -6.08
CA ALA A 423 47.20 19.18 -5.94
C ALA A 423 46.04 19.30 -4.90
N LEU A 424 45.65 18.20 -4.26
CA LEU A 424 44.54 18.19 -3.30
C LEU A 424 44.80 19.12 -2.10
N SER A 425 46.02 19.14 -1.54
CA SER A 425 46.39 20.06 -0.45
C SER A 425 46.26 21.52 -0.89
N ALA A 426 46.78 21.86 -2.06
CA ALA A 426 46.67 23.20 -2.67
C ALA A 426 45.23 23.60 -3.06
N ALA A 427 44.30 22.64 -3.17
CA ALA A 427 42.88 22.91 -3.39
C ALA A 427 42.11 23.17 -2.08
N LEU A 428 42.63 22.70 -0.94
CA LEU A 428 42.02 22.74 0.39
C LEU A 428 42.62 23.81 1.31
N SER A 429 43.91 24.12 1.18
CA SER A 429 44.57 25.18 1.97
C SER A 429 44.09 26.58 1.56
N GLY A 430 44.20 27.54 2.49
CA GLY A 430 43.81 28.93 2.23
C GLY A 430 42.32 29.11 1.89
N ARG A 431 41.45 28.30 2.50
CA ARG A 431 39.98 28.47 2.50
C ARG A 431 39.51 29.05 3.83
N ASP A 432 38.64 30.05 3.73
CA ASP A 432 37.91 30.63 4.86
C ASP A 432 36.74 29.72 5.27
N ALA A 433 36.09 30.01 6.40
CA ALA A 433 35.02 29.17 6.96
C ALA A 433 33.87 28.91 5.97
N GLU A 434 33.50 29.91 5.16
CA GLU A 434 32.47 29.76 4.11
C GLU A 434 32.94 28.89 2.93
N GLY A 435 34.24 28.92 2.60
CA GLY A 435 34.83 28.09 1.55
C GLY A 435 35.04 26.62 1.97
N LEU A 436 35.09 26.34 3.27
CA LEU A 436 35.14 24.99 3.82
C LEU A 436 33.75 24.34 3.93
N LEU A 437 32.70 25.12 4.17
CA LEU A 437 31.34 24.61 4.41
C LEU A 437 30.81 23.69 3.28
N PRO A 438 30.96 24.00 1.97
CA PRO A 438 30.54 23.09 0.89
C PRO A 438 31.32 21.76 0.85
N VAL A 439 32.58 21.76 1.31
CA VAL A 439 33.43 20.56 1.37
C VAL A 439 32.95 19.67 2.53
N VAL A 440 32.76 20.26 3.71
CA VAL A 440 32.30 19.56 4.93
C VAL A 440 30.86 19.07 4.78
N ASP A 441 29.94 19.84 4.18
CA ASP A 441 28.57 19.39 3.88
C ASP A 441 28.57 18.21 2.89
N HIS A 442 29.41 18.26 1.85
CA HIS A 442 29.56 17.14 0.92
C HIS A 442 30.09 15.88 1.62
N MET A 443 31.12 16.01 2.46
CA MET A 443 31.62 14.91 3.29
C MET A 443 30.53 14.35 4.21
N ALA A 444 29.88 15.21 5.00
CA ALA A 444 28.83 14.81 5.93
C ALA A 444 27.67 14.11 5.20
N LYS A 445 27.33 14.53 3.99
CA LYS A 445 26.27 13.92 3.17
C LYS A 445 26.62 12.54 2.63
N TYR A 446 27.87 12.31 2.22
CA TYR A 446 28.27 11.11 1.48
C TYR A 446 29.20 10.15 2.24
N ILE A 447 29.60 10.44 3.49
CA ILE A 447 30.45 9.55 4.31
C ILE A 447 29.83 8.16 4.57
N ARG A 448 28.49 8.07 4.59
CA ARG A 448 27.73 6.80 4.71
C ARG A 448 27.54 6.02 3.40
N ASP A 449 27.99 6.56 2.27
CA ASP A 449 27.98 5.83 1.00
C ASP A 449 29.36 5.17 0.79
N PRO A 450 29.51 3.84 0.96
CA PRO A 450 30.82 3.15 0.98
C PRO A 450 31.66 3.33 -0.29
N ARG A 451 31.02 3.72 -1.39
CA ARG A 451 31.66 4.11 -2.67
C ARG A 451 32.53 5.36 -2.56
N HIS A 452 32.15 6.29 -1.69
CA HIS A 452 32.79 7.59 -1.53
C HIS A 452 33.59 7.67 -0.23
N THR A 453 33.21 6.90 0.81
CA THR A 453 33.83 6.91 2.15
C THR A 453 35.36 6.93 2.11
N GLN A 454 36.01 6.00 1.39
CA GLN A 454 37.49 5.95 1.33
C GLN A 454 38.12 7.25 0.81
N MET A 455 37.54 7.85 -0.25
CA MET A 455 38.03 9.12 -0.82
C MET A 455 37.75 10.30 0.11
N LEU A 456 36.57 10.32 0.75
CA LEU A 456 36.16 11.38 1.67
C LEU A 456 36.95 11.33 2.98
N CYS A 457 37.32 10.14 3.46
CA CYS A 457 38.25 9.97 4.57
C CYS A 457 39.63 10.53 4.22
N ALA A 458 40.16 10.27 3.02
CA ALA A 458 41.44 10.86 2.58
C ALA A 458 41.39 12.40 2.51
N VAL A 459 40.29 12.96 1.99
CA VAL A 459 40.04 14.42 2.02
C VAL A 459 39.94 14.94 3.45
N GLY A 460 39.26 14.20 4.35
CA GLY A 460 39.10 14.57 5.75
C GLY A 460 40.40 14.62 6.54
N HIS A 461 41.28 13.63 6.38
CA HIS A 461 42.62 13.68 6.98
C HIS A 461 43.39 14.91 6.50
N ARG A 462 43.41 15.19 5.18
CA ARG A 462 44.09 16.38 4.64
C ARG A 462 43.46 17.71 5.06
N LEU A 463 42.17 17.73 5.37
CA LEU A 463 41.49 18.90 5.91
C LEU A 463 41.86 19.11 7.38
N LEU A 464 41.94 18.03 8.19
CA LEU A 464 42.44 18.12 9.57
C LEU A 464 43.92 18.56 9.58
N ASP A 465 44.81 17.87 8.85
CA ASP A 465 46.25 18.21 8.72
C ASP A 465 46.48 19.71 8.42
N ALA A 466 45.63 20.32 7.58
CA ALA A 466 45.80 21.70 7.12
C ALA A 466 45.21 22.77 8.06
N TYR A 467 44.36 22.39 9.01
CA TYR A 467 43.60 23.32 9.87
C TYR A 467 43.71 23.04 11.38
N THR A 468 44.29 21.91 11.80
CA THR A 468 44.54 21.58 13.21
C THR A 468 46.03 21.59 13.52
N MET A 469 46.55 22.73 13.98
CA MET A 469 47.91 22.84 14.52
C MET A 469 47.88 22.73 16.06
N PRO A 470 48.77 21.94 16.69
CA PRO A 470 48.83 21.80 18.15
C PRO A 470 49.58 22.99 18.77
N GLY A 471 48.88 24.03 19.21
CA GLY A 471 49.51 25.14 19.95
C GLY A 471 48.59 26.29 20.33
N ASP A 472 47.80 26.82 19.38
CA ASP A 472 47.00 28.02 19.60
C ASP A 472 45.53 27.74 19.89
N SER A 473 45.21 27.63 21.18
CA SER A 473 43.85 27.87 21.68
C SER A 473 43.59 29.37 21.79
N GLY A 474 43.64 30.11 20.67
CA GLY A 474 43.52 31.56 20.66
C GLY A 474 43.32 32.17 19.26
N THR A 475 42.28 32.98 19.12
CA THR A 475 42.10 33.98 18.04
C THR A 475 42.17 33.50 16.58
N ALA A 476 41.07 32.87 16.14
CA ALA A 476 40.48 33.21 14.84
C ALA A 476 39.01 33.55 15.07
N ASP A 477 38.62 34.78 14.77
CA ASP A 477 37.28 35.29 15.08
C ASP A 477 36.17 34.47 14.42
N VAL A 478 35.18 34.09 15.23
CA VAL A 478 33.88 33.55 14.80
C VAL A 478 33.98 32.41 13.79
N THR A 479 34.37 31.21 14.25
CA THR A 479 34.03 29.97 13.53
C THR A 479 32.51 29.93 13.32
N SER A 480 32.07 30.13 12.08
CA SER A 480 30.64 30.28 11.77
C SER A 480 29.80 29.16 12.39
N ARG A 481 28.66 29.51 13.02
CA ARG A 481 27.76 28.52 13.65
C ARG A 481 27.35 27.41 12.67
N GLY A 482 27.34 27.70 11.36
CA GLY A 482 27.13 26.72 10.30
C GLY A 482 28.24 25.65 10.24
N LEU A 483 29.51 26.04 10.22
CA LEU A 483 30.64 25.10 10.07
C LEU A 483 30.72 24.14 11.27
N LEU A 484 30.68 24.66 12.50
CA LEU A 484 30.66 23.82 13.72
C LEU A 484 29.47 22.85 13.72
N ARG A 485 28.28 23.31 13.32
CA ARG A 485 27.10 22.44 13.18
C ARG A 485 27.33 21.33 12.15
N THR A 486 27.95 21.63 11.00
CA THR A 486 28.25 20.61 9.98
C THR A 486 29.34 19.62 10.43
N LEU A 487 30.31 20.05 11.24
CA LEU A 487 31.33 19.18 11.81
C LEU A 487 30.75 18.22 12.87
N ASN A 488 29.85 18.70 13.74
CA ASN A 488 29.13 17.83 14.67
C ASN A 488 28.27 16.79 13.92
N ILE A 489 27.57 17.21 12.86
CA ILE A 489 26.80 16.29 11.99
C ILE A 489 27.72 15.28 11.29
N LEU A 490 28.94 15.69 10.88
CA LEU A 490 29.93 14.78 10.30
C LEU A 490 30.40 13.75 11.33
N GLN A 491 30.68 14.17 12.57
CA GLN A 491 31.09 13.29 13.68
C GLN A 491 29.99 12.29 14.05
N GLU A 492 28.74 12.75 14.23
CA GLU A 492 27.57 11.88 14.45
C GLU A 492 27.39 10.86 13.32
N ARG A 493 27.61 11.26 12.07
CA ARG A 493 27.48 10.38 10.91
C ARG A 493 28.63 9.39 10.77
N ALA A 494 29.85 9.77 11.14
CA ALA A 494 31.00 8.89 11.19
C ALA A 494 30.85 7.83 12.31
N ASN A 495 30.45 8.25 13.51
CA ASN A 495 30.19 7.33 14.62
C ASN A 495 29.06 6.33 14.28
N ALA A 496 28.00 6.79 13.61
CA ALA A 496 26.93 5.91 13.13
C ALA A 496 27.38 4.95 12.01
N GLU A 497 28.33 5.35 11.17
CA GLU A 497 28.91 4.45 10.17
C GLU A 497 29.78 3.38 10.83
N LEU A 498 30.60 3.74 11.83
CA LEU A 498 31.39 2.78 12.60
C LEU A 498 30.52 1.69 13.23
N SER A 499 29.41 2.06 13.90
CA SER A 499 28.48 1.05 14.45
C SER A 499 27.88 0.12 13.39
N VAL A 500 27.64 0.62 12.17
CA VAL A 500 27.15 -0.21 11.05
C VAL A 500 28.25 -1.13 10.51
N GLN A 501 29.52 -0.71 10.53
CA GLN A 501 30.65 -1.57 10.16
C GLN A 501 30.85 -2.69 11.20
N ASP A 502 30.70 -2.41 12.49
CA ASP A 502 30.74 -3.43 13.55
C ASP A 502 29.62 -4.48 13.38
N ASP A 503 28.38 -4.04 13.12
CA ASP A 503 27.25 -4.90 12.79
C ASP A 503 27.51 -5.74 11.53
N LEU A 504 28.13 -5.17 10.49
CA LEU A 504 28.49 -5.87 9.25
C LEU A 504 29.59 -6.91 9.46
N ILE A 505 30.57 -6.64 10.34
CA ILE A 505 31.62 -7.59 10.73
C ILE A 505 31.00 -8.77 11.49
N SER A 506 30.06 -8.49 12.42
CA SER A 506 29.28 -9.52 13.13
C SER A 506 28.45 -10.39 12.17
N LEU A 507 27.70 -9.77 11.25
CA LEU A 507 26.96 -10.46 10.20
C LEU A 507 27.85 -11.30 9.29
N LYS A 508 29.04 -10.80 8.94
CA LYS A 508 30.03 -11.55 8.17
C LYS A 508 30.52 -12.78 8.96
N GLY A 509 30.85 -12.64 10.23
CA GLY A 509 31.24 -13.77 11.07
C GLY A 509 30.17 -14.86 11.14
N MET A 510 28.88 -14.47 11.25
CA MET A 510 27.77 -15.41 11.18
C MET A 510 27.62 -16.07 9.80
N LEU A 511 27.78 -15.31 8.72
CA LEU A 511 27.70 -15.82 7.35
C LEU A 511 28.86 -16.79 7.03
N ASP A 512 30.09 -16.43 7.38
CA ASP A 512 31.28 -17.27 7.22
C ASP A 512 31.12 -18.58 8.02
N SER A 513 30.55 -18.52 9.23
CA SER A 513 30.21 -19.73 10.01
C SER A 513 29.18 -20.61 9.31
N LEU A 514 28.14 -20.04 8.71
CA LEU A 514 27.12 -20.78 7.96
C LEU A 514 27.68 -21.37 6.65
N LEU A 515 28.57 -20.66 5.96
CA LEU A 515 29.24 -21.14 4.75
C LEU A 515 30.23 -22.26 5.06
N ALA A 516 30.97 -22.15 6.18
CA ALA A 516 31.81 -23.24 6.70
C ALA A 516 30.96 -24.49 7.00
N ALA A 517 29.87 -24.36 7.76
CA ALA A 517 28.95 -25.47 8.03
C ALA A 517 28.34 -26.08 6.75
N GLY A 518 27.96 -25.25 5.78
CA GLY A 518 27.48 -25.69 4.47
C GLY A 518 28.54 -26.41 3.63
N SER A 519 29.83 -26.13 3.85
CA SER A 519 30.94 -26.85 3.20
C SER A 519 31.15 -28.25 3.78
N PHE A 520 31.02 -28.42 5.11
CA PHE A 520 31.08 -29.73 5.78
C PHE A 520 29.95 -30.67 5.35
N GLN A 521 28.78 -30.12 4.98
CA GLN A 521 27.63 -30.89 4.48
C GLN A 521 27.90 -31.67 3.19
N LYS A 522 29.01 -31.40 2.48
CA LYS A 522 29.45 -32.20 1.31
C LYS A 522 30.35 -33.40 1.63
N MET A 523 30.89 -33.51 2.84
CA MET A 523 31.73 -34.67 3.21
C MET A 523 30.96 -35.80 3.90
N ASP A 524 30.00 -35.47 4.78
CA ASP A 524 29.35 -36.49 5.63
C ASP A 524 27.90 -36.81 5.27
N GLY A 525 27.71 -37.59 4.20
CA GLY A 525 26.45 -38.30 3.91
C GLY A 525 26.05 -39.34 4.98
N CYS A 526 26.91 -39.61 5.96
CA CYS A 526 26.68 -40.59 7.03
C CYS A 526 26.01 -39.96 8.28
N LEU A 527 26.45 -38.77 8.72
CA LEU A 527 25.98 -38.14 9.96
C LEU A 527 24.53 -37.62 9.88
N LEU A 528 24.04 -37.28 8.67
CA LEU A 528 22.67 -36.79 8.50
C LEU A 528 21.61 -37.82 8.96
N LYS A 529 21.91 -39.12 8.88
CA LYS A 529 21.02 -40.19 9.37
C LYS A 529 20.89 -40.20 10.90
N MET A 530 21.93 -39.82 11.65
CA MET A 530 21.87 -39.73 13.12
C MET A 530 21.06 -38.52 13.59
N VAL A 531 21.18 -37.37 12.92
CA VAL A 531 20.42 -36.16 13.31
C VAL A 531 18.91 -36.33 13.08
N PHE A 532 18.50 -37.00 11.99
CA PHE A 532 17.09 -37.37 11.79
C PHE A 532 16.56 -38.39 12.82
N ALA A 533 17.41 -39.28 13.33
CA ALA A 533 17.03 -40.19 14.41
C ALA A 533 16.73 -39.43 15.73
N ALA A 534 17.53 -38.41 16.07
CA ALA A 534 17.30 -37.58 17.25
C ALA A 534 15.98 -36.81 17.19
N ALA A 535 15.62 -36.25 16.02
CA ALA A 535 14.33 -35.57 15.82
C ALA A 535 13.13 -36.53 15.97
N SER A 536 13.28 -37.82 15.64
CA SER A 536 12.25 -38.84 15.85
C SER A 536 12.06 -39.24 17.32
N VAL A 537 13.04 -39.01 18.19
CA VAL A 537 12.95 -39.34 19.63
C VAL A 537 12.18 -38.25 20.38
N ALA A 538 12.41 -36.97 20.08
CA ALA A 538 11.70 -35.85 20.70
C ALA A 538 10.17 -35.93 20.49
N ASN A 539 9.70 -36.44 19.35
CA ASN A 539 8.27 -36.51 19.03
C ASN A 539 7.54 -37.71 19.67
N LYS A 540 8.23 -38.59 20.41
CA LYS A 540 7.61 -39.69 21.17
C LYS A 540 7.31 -39.34 22.63
N GLY A 541 7.77 -38.18 23.13
CA GLY A 541 7.56 -37.74 24.52
C GLY A 541 6.17 -37.18 24.84
N MET A 542 5.34 -36.84 23.85
CA MET A 542 4.12 -36.04 24.06
C MET A 542 2.79 -36.78 23.77
N LEU A 543 2.83 -38.10 23.52
CA LEU A 543 1.64 -38.93 23.25
C LEU A 543 1.29 -39.92 24.37
N ALA A 544 2.02 -39.89 25.49
CA ALA A 544 1.86 -40.81 26.62
C ALA A 544 1.10 -40.19 27.82
N SER A 545 -0.05 -39.53 27.57
CA SER A 545 -0.91 -39.04 28.67
C SER A 545 -2.41 -38.94 28.32
N ARG A 546 -2.95 -39.89 27.52
CA ARG A 546 -4.41 -40.08 27.38
C ARG A 546 -4.80 -41.49 26.92
N ALA A 547 -4.60 -42.46 27.81
CA ALA A 547 -5.25 -43.78 27.75
C ALA A 547 -5.84 -44.09 29.15
N ASN A 548 -7.06 -44.65 29.16
CA ASN A 548 -8.05 -44.75 30.26
C ASN A 548 -9.08 -43.59 30.23
N ALA A 549 -10.39 -43.81 30.13
CA ALA A 549 -11.20 -45.04 30.31
C ALA A 549 -12.13 -45.38 29.11
N LYS A 550 -12.91 -46.47 29.26
CA LYS A 550 -13.56 -47.29 28.20
C LYS A 550 -14.95 -46.82 27.71
N PRO A 551 -15.50 -47.41 26.62
CA PRO A 551 -16.70 -46.97 25.91
C PRO A 551 -17.95 -47.86 26.10
N ALA A 552 -19.14 -47.30 25.81
CA ALA A 552 -20.45 -47.92 25.50
C ALA A 552 -21.45 -46.75 25.23
N LEU A 553 -22.56 -46.85 24.47
CA LEU A 553 -23.17 -47.90 23.67
C LEU A 553 -24.07 -47.26 22.58
N THR A 554 -24.53 -48.05 21.60
CA THR A 554 -25.37 -47.67 20.46
C THR A 554 -26.88 -47.56 20.77
N LEU A 555 -27.60 -46.63 20.11
CA LEU A 555 -28.97 -46.75 19.53
C LEU A 555 -29.28 -45.38 18.86
N SER A 556 -29.75 -45.21 17.61
CA SER A 556 -30.76 -45.88 16.77
C SER A 556 -32.21 -45.42 17.02
N ALA A 557 -32.89 -45.11 15.91
CA ALA A 557 -34.31 -44.76 15.74
C ALA A 557 -34.81 -43.43 16.34
N ARG A 558 -35.99 -42.87 15.96
CA ARG A 558 -36.76 -42.71 14.69
C ARG A 558 -38.10 -42.04 15.11
N GLN A 559 -38.73 -41.23 14.24
CA GLN A 559 -40.10 -40.67 14.42
C GLN A 559 -40.24 -39.68 15.62
N GLY A 560 -41.20 -38.75 15.67
CA GLY A 560 -42.29 -38.37 14.75
C GLY A 560 -43.45 -37.74 15.55
N LEU A 561 -44.38 -37.01 14.89
CA LEU A 561 -45.57 -36.32 15.48
C LEU A 561 -45.23 -35.10 16.41
N SER A 562 -46.09 -34.10 16.71
CA SER A 562 -47.38 -33.56 16.17
C SER A 562 -47.79 -32.32 17.04
N SER A 563 -48.72 -31.39 16.73
CA SER A 563 -49.52 -31.06 15.52
C SER A 563 -50.23 -29.68 15.64
N SER A 564 -49.83 -28.68 14.84
CA SER A 564 -50.69 -27.58 14.33
C SER A 564 -51.25 -26.51 15.33
N PRO A 565 -51.90 -25.41 14.86
CA PRO A 565 -52.07 -24.15 15.61
C PRO A 565 -53.54 -23.76 15.91
N ARG A 566 -53.80 -22.45 16.16
CA ARG A 566 -55.10 -21.70 16.34
C ARG A 566 -55.43 -21.38 17.82
N VAL A 567 -56.20 -20.34 18.20
CA VAL A 567 -56.73 -19.10 17.56
C VAL A 567 -57.19 -18.14 18.68
N GLY A 568 -57.18 -16.81 18.43
CA GLY A 568 -58.04 -15.84 19.15
C GLY A 568 -57.47 -15.29 20.47
N LEU A 569 -57.95 -14.15 20.98
CA LEU A 569 -59.02 -13.26 20.51
C LEU A 569 -58.75 -11.81 20.99
N LYS A 570 -59.22 -10.80 20.22
CA LYS A 570 -60.00 -9.60 20.62
C LYS A 570 -59.93 -9.14 22.10
N LYS A 571 -59.93 -7.84 22.48
CA LYS A 571 -60.27 -6.56 21.80
C LYS A 571 -60.08 -5.38 22.81
N LEU A 572 -60.42 -4.15 22.38
CA LEU A 572 -60.67 -2.92 23.17
C LEU A 572 -59.43 -2.13 23.63
N ALA A 573 -59.41 -0.79 23.62
CA ALA A 573 -60.26 0.18 22.89
C ALA A 573 -59.56 1.55 22.80
N SER A 574 -59.92 2.34 21.78
CA SER A 574 -59.52 3.74 21.59
C SER A 574 -60.66 4.71 21.95
N ALA A 575 -60.40 5.74 22.75
CA ALA A 575 -61.15 7.01 22.87
C ALA A 575 -60.44 7.92 23.91
N THR A 576 -59.60 8.89 23.52
CA THR A 576 -59.89 10.31 23.16
C THR A 576 -60.11 11.29 24.31
N VAL A 577 -59.13 12.20 24.48
CA VAL A 577 -59.24 13.65 24.74
C VAL A 577 -59.96 14.15 26.02
N ALA A 578 -59.17 14.74 26.94
CA ALA A 578 -59.36 16.12 27.43
C ALA A 578 -58.12 16.58 28.23
N ALA A 579 -57.77 17.87 28.13
CA ALA A 579 -56.54 18.41 28.72
C ALA A 579 -56.67 18.75 30.22
N ARG A 580 -55.57 18.62 30.96
CA ARG A 580 -55.27 19.47 32.12
C ARG A 580 -53.77 19.73 32.21
N HIS A 581 -53.36 20.93 31.80
CA HIS A 581 -52.05 21.47 32.18
C HIS A 581 -52.02 21.66 33.70
N VAL A 582 -51.00 21.10 34.35
CA VAL A 582 -50.42 21.65 35.58
C VAL A 582 -48.93 21.72 35.34
N ALA A 583 -48.37 22.92 35.43
CA ALA A 583 -46.97 23.16 35.15
C ALA A 583 -46.08 22.68 36.30
N ALA A 584 -45.00 21.97 35.96
CA ALA A 584 -43.83 21.80 36.82
C ALA A 584 -42.58 21.78 35.91
N ASN A 585 -41.79 22.85 35.98
CA ASN A 585 -40.68 23.08 35.06
C ASN A 585 -39.51 22.14 35.34
N ALA A 586 -39.14 21.34 34.35
CA ALA A 586 -37.79 20.80 34.20
C ALA A 586 -37.41 20.95 32.71
N ALA A 587 -36.78 22.07 32.36
CA ALA A 587 -36.47 22.42 30.98
C ALA A 587 -35.37 21.52 30.39
N ALA A 588 -35.78 20.38 29.84
CA ALA A 588 -34.99 19.65 28.86
C ALA A 588 -34.80 20.58 27.65
N ALA A 589 -33.57 21.02 27.40
CA ALA A 589 -33.29 21.95 26.31
C ALA A 589 -33.50 21.28 24.96
N GLU A 590 -34.29 21.90 24.09
CA GLU A 590 -34.31 21.55 22.68
C GLU A 590 -32.97 21.95 22.08
N VAL A 591 -32.15 20.95 21.72
CA VAL A 591 -30.90 21.18 21.00
C VAL A 591 -31.22 21.23 19.52
N THR A 592 -31.54 22.42 19.02
CA THR A 592 -31.45 22.73 17.59
C THR A 592 -30.06 22.36 17.08
N SER A 593 -29.98 21.82 15.86
CA SER A 593 -28.71 21.44 15.24
C SER A 593 -27.67 22.56 15.36
N VAL A 594 -26.40 22.24 15.67
CA VAL A 594 -25.35 23.23 15.96
C VAL A 594 -25.16 24.26 14.83
N ASN A 595 -25.57 23.89 13.60
CA ASN A 595 -25.63 24.72 12.39
C ASN A 595 -26.62 25.89 12.44
N GLN A 596 -27.61 25.85 13.33
CA GLN A 596 -28.66 26.88 13.46
C GLN A 596 -28.44 27.81 14.65
N LEU A 597 -27.51 27.47 15.56
CA LEU A 597 -27.19 28.28 16.74
C LEU A 597 -26.39 29.52 16.37
N THR A 598 -26.88 30.69 16.79
CA THR A 598 -26.13 31.95 16.78
C THR A 598 -24.89 31.86 17.67
N ASP A 599 -23.90 32.72 17.44
CA ASP A 599 -22.66 32.71 18.23
C ASP A 599 -22.92 32.99 19.73
N SER A 600 -23.97 33.75 20.06
CA SER A 600 -24.46 33.96 21.44
C SER A 600 -25.09 32.70 22.08
N GLU A 601 -25.94 31.98 21.34
CA GLU A 601 -26.56 30.74 21.86
C GLU A 601 -25.52 29.64 22.02
N ARG A 602 -24.50 29.60 21.13
CA ARG A 602 -23.39 28.65 21.24
C ARG A 602 -22.51 28.94 22.46
N ALA A 603 -22.29 30.22 22.81
CA ALA A 603 -21.58 30.60 24.02
C ALA A 603 -22.37 30.20 25.30
N ALA A 604 -23.68 30.46 25.33
CA ALA A 604 -24.55 30.02 26.43
C ALA A 604 -24.59 28.49 26.57
N LEU A 605 -24.63 27.76 25.45
CA LEU A 605 -24.54 26.29 25.45
C LEU A 605 -23.18 25.79 25.96
N ALA A 606 -22.08 26.45 25.59
CA ALA A 606 -20.75 26.12 26.10
C ALA A 606 -20.67 26.29 27.63
N GLU A 607 -21.12 27.43 28.16
CA GLU A 607 -21.13 27.70 29.60
C GLU A 607 -22.00 26.72 30.39
N LYS A 608 -23.19 26.39 29.87
CA LYS A 608 -24.10 25.37 30.43
C LYS A 608 -23.44 24.00 30.48
N LEU A 609 -22.83 23.59 29.37
CA LEU A 609 -22.21 22.26 29.25
C LEU A 609 -20.85 22.16 29.98
N GLY A 610 -20.21 23.28 30.33
CA GLY A 610 -18.90 23.33 30.99
C GLY A 610 -17.70 23.40 30.05
N PHE A 611 -17.90 23.80 28.79
CA PHE A 611 -16.88 23.97 27.75
C PHE A 611 -16.41 25.43 27.69
N ARG A 612 -15.20 25.68 27.18
CA ARG A 612 -14.72 27.05 26.93
C ARG A 612 -15.25 27.58 25.60
N THR A 613 -15.16 26.76 24.56
CA THR A 613 -15.65 27.07 23.21
C THR A 613 -16.26 25.82 22.60
N ILE A 614 -17.34 25.99 21.85
CA ILE A 614 -17.87 24.96 20.95
C ILE A 614 -17.63 25.46 19.52
N GLY A 615 -17.02 24.62 18.69
CA GLY A 615 -16.69 24.97 17.31
C GLY A 615 -17.93 25.16 16.42
N LYS A 616 -17.80 25.98 15.38
CA LYS A 616 -18.71 25.99 14.22
C LYS A 616 -18.56 24.68 13.43
N GLU A 617 -19.57 24.23 12.69
CA GLU A 617 -19.34 23.16 11.72
C GLU A 617 -18.42 23.65 10.59
N LEU A 618 -17.45 22.82 10.24
CA LEU A 618 -16.53 23.06 9.11
C LEU A 618 -17.30 22.98 7.77
N PRO A 619 -17.03 23.84 6.77
CA PRO A 619 -17.67 23.75 5.45
C PRO A 619 -17.30 22.46 4.70
N ASP A 620 -18.25 21.88 3.95
CA ASP A 620 -18.05 20.64 3.19
C ASP A 620 -17.01 20.74 2.05
N SER A 621 -16.62 21.95 1.67
CA SER A 621 -15.54 22.18 0.71
C SER A 621 -14.13 21.91 1.26
N VAL A 622 -13.96 21.84 2.59
CA VAL A 622 -12.65 21.65 3.22
C VAL A 622 -12.31 20.17 3.31
N THR A 623 -11.17 19.74 2.74
CA THR A 623 -10.70 18.37 2.88
C THR A 623 -9.72 18.21 4.03
N LEU A 624 -9.63 17.00 4.59
CA LEU A 624 -8.66 16.68 5.63
C LEU A 624 -7.21 16.99 5.20
N GLN A 625 -6.90 16.83 3.91
CA GLN A 625 -5.57 17.14 3.40
C GLN A 625 -5.22 18.62 3.50
N ASP A 626 -6.21 19.52 3.47
CA ASP A 626 -5.98 20.95 3.55
C ASP A 626 -5.70 21.39 4.99
N ILE A 627 -6.38 20.77 5.96
CA ILE A 627 -6.05 20.88 7.39
C ILE A 627 -4.62 20.39 7.64
N ILE A 628 -4.24 19.20 7.12
CA ILE A 628 -2.89 18.64 7.30
C ILE A 628 -1.81 19.53 6.66
N LYS A 629 -2.06 20.10 5.47
CA LYS A 629 -1.12 21.04 4.80
C LYS A 629 -0.93 22.35 5.58
N SER A 630 -1.88 22.73 6.43
CA SER A 630 -1.81 23.96 7.22
C SER A 630 -0.83 23.88 8.41
N MET A 631 -0.43 22.66 8.81
CA MET A 631 0.54 22.43 9.89
C MET A 631 1.99 22.56 9.39
N PRO A 632 2.91 23.13 10.19
CA PRO A 632 4.32 23.27 9.83
C PRO A 632 5.02 21.90 9.79
N LYS A 633 6.09 21.80 8.99
CA LYS A 633 6.77 20.52 8.74
C LYS A 633 7.53 19.98 9.96
N GLU A 634 7.99 20.86 10.85
CA GLU A 634 8.73 20.47 12.06
C GLU A 634 7.90 19.55 12.98
N VAL A 635 6.56 19.69 12.98
CA VAL A 635 5.64 18.86 13.79
C VAL A 635 5.75 17.37 13.44
N PHE A 636 6.14 17.03 12.21
CA PHE A 636 6.30 15.65 11.75
C PHE A 636 7.74 15.11 11.86
N GLU A 637 8.67 15.87 12.45
CA GLU A 637 10.06 15.44 12.57
C GLU A 637 10.31 14.59 13.83
N PHE A 638 10.83 13.38 13.61
CA PHE A 638 11.16 12.43 14.68
C PHE A 638 12.48 12.75 15.37
N ASN A 639 12.43 13.06 16.66
CA ASN A 639 13.57 13.15 17.57
C ASN A 639 13.63 11.92 18.50
N MET A 640 14.60 11.04 18.27
CA MET A 640 14.75 9.81 19.06
C MET A 640 15.09 10.06 20.52
N TRP A 641 15.82 11.12 20.86
CA TRP A 641 16.17 11.43 22.24
C TRP A 641 14.94 11.83 23.05
N LYS A 642 14.05 12.66 22.47
CA LYS A 642 12.74 13.00 23.07
C LYS A 642 11.81 11.79 23.20
N ALA A 643 11.84 10.88 22.22
CA ALA A 643 11.06 9.64 22.27
C ALA A 643 11.54 8.73 23.43
N TRP A 644 12.85 8.47 23.53
CA TRP A 644 13.41 7.66 24.61
C TRP A 644 13.35 8.34 25.99
N SER A 645 13.35 9.67 26.08
CA SER A 645 13.10 10.35 27.36
C SER A 645 11.69 10.08 27.89
N ALA A 646 10.68 9.87 27.03
CA ALA A 646 9.35 9.48 27.48
C ALA A 646 9.34 8.06 28.07
N VAL A 647 10.05 7.11 27.46
CA VAL A 647 10.26 5.77 28.04
C VAL A 647 10.90 5.88 29.43
N PHE A 648 11.97 6.67 29.56
CA PHE A 648 12.66 6.87 30.84
C PHE A 648 11.74 7.50 31.90
N ILE A 649 11.02 8.57 31.55
CA ILE A 649 10.08 9.25 32.46
C ILE A 649 8.94 8.32 32.88
N ALA A 650 8.36 7.54 31.96
CA ALA A 650 7.30 6.58 32.26
C ALA A 650 7.78 5.48 33.24
N VAL A 651 8.94 4.88 32.99
CA VAL A 651 9.50 3.85 33.88
C VAL A 651 9.88 4.43 35.24
N ALA A 652 10.55 5.59 35.26
CA ALA A 652 10.97 6.24 36.51
C ALA A 652 9.80 6.73 37.36
N SER A 653 8.76 7.32 36.74
CA SER A 653 7.56 7.78 37.46
C SER A 653 6.73 6.62 38.00
N LEU A 654 6.57 5.51 37.26
CA LEU A 654 5.89 4.34 37.79
C LEU A 654 6.67 3.74 38.96
N ALA A 655 7.99 3.57 38.83
CA ALA A 655 8.84 3.08 39.92
C ALA A 655 8.78 3.98 41.17
N ALA A 656 8.86 5.31 41.00
CA ALA A 656 8.70 6.27 42.09
C ALA A 656 7.31 6.21 42.73
N SER A 657 6.25 6.07 41.93
CA SER A 657 4.87 5.96 42.45
C SER A 657 4.64 4.66 43.24
N LEU A 658 5.21 3.54 42.79
CA LEU A 658 5.16 2.26 43.52
C LEU A 658 5.98 2.29 44.81
N TYR A 659 7.09 3.04 44.82
CA TYR A 659 7.85 3.32 46.04
C TYR A 659 7.04 4.21 47.02
N ILE A 660 6.34 5.24 46.54
CA ILE A 660 5.42 6.03 47.37
C ILE A 660 4.30 5.14 47.93
N VAL A 661 3.72 4.25 47.13
CA VAL A 661 2.74 3.26 47.58
C VAL A 661 3.33 2.34 48.66
N SER A 662 4.59 1.91 48.56
CA SER A 662 5.21 1.03 49.56
C SER A 662 5.33 1.69 50.93
N ILE A 663 5.83 2.93 51.00
CA ILE A 663 6.03 3.70 52.25
C ILE A 663 4.75 4.35 52.79
N SER A 664 3.73 4.57 51.96
CA SER A 664 2.55 5.34 52.37
C SER A 664 1.69 4.64 53.44
N PRO A 665 1.26 5.38 54.49
CA PRO A 665 0.27 4.89 55.45
C PRO A 665 -1.12 4.79 54.81
N TRP A 666 -2.00 4.00 55.42
CA TRP A 666 -3.28 3.59 54.82
C TRP A 666 -4.18 4.75 54.35
N TYR A 667 -4.13 5.90 55.05
CA TYR A 667 -4.93 7.08 54.71
C TYR A 667 -4.37 7.91 53.53
N LEU A 668 -3.09 7.72 53.17
CA LEU A 668 -2.48 8.32 51.97
C LEU A 668 -2.51 7.40 50.75
N LEU A 669 -2.85 6.11 50.93
CA LEU A 669 -2.94 5.15 49.82
C LEU A 669 -3.84 5.61 48.66
N PRO A 670 -5.02 6.25 48.87
CA PRO A 670 -5.84 6.73 47.75
C PRO A 670 -5.10 7.72 46.85
N PHE A 671 -4.32 8.64 47.43
CA PHE A 671 -3.51 9.60 46.67
C PHE A 671 -2.32 8.93 46.00
N ALA A 672 -1.66 7.99 46.68
CA ALA A 672 -0.55 7.20 46.11
C ALA A 672 -1.02 6.32 44.94
N TRP A 673 -2.20 5.71 45.03
CA TRP A 673 -2.83 4.94 43.95
C TRP A 673 -3.29 5.82 42.79
N ALA A 674 -3.82 7.02 43.06
CA ALA A 674 -4.14 7.98 42.00
C ALA A 674 -2.87 8.39 41.22
N LEU A 675 -1.76 8.67 41.92
CA LEU A 675 -0.47 8.95 41.29
C LEU A 675 0.04 7.75 40.48
N ALA A 676 -0.01 6.54 41.04
CA ALA A 676 0.46 5.32 40.38
C ALA A 676 -0.38 4.93 39.15
N GLY A 677 -1.71 5.09 39.21
CA GLY A 677 -2.59 4.89 38.06
C GLY A 677 -2.37 5.92 36.95
N THR A 678 -2.04 7.17 37.32
CA THR A 678 -1.66 8.21 36.34
C THR A 678 -0.32 7.88 35.68
N ALA A 679 0.69 7.47 36.45
CA ALA A 679 1.98 7.03 35.91
C ALA A 679 1.87 5.77 35.02
N ALA A 680 1.01 4.82 35.39
CA ALA A 680 0.68 3.67 34.55
C ALA A 680 -0.03 4.06 33.24
N THR A 681 -0.75 5.19 33.22
CA THR A 681 -1.33 5.74 31.98
C THR A 681 -0.26 6.35 31.08
N GLY A 682 0.83 6.89 31.63
CA GLY A 682 2.03 7.28 30.87
C GLY A 682 2.65 6.12 30.07
N TRP A 683 2.64 4.89 30.61
CA TRP A 683 3.09 3.69 29.88
C TRP A 683 2.20 3.39 28.67
N PHE A 684 0.87 3.55 28.83
CA PHE A 684 -0.07 3.44 27.72
C PHE A 684 0.22 4.51 26.65
N VAL A 685 0.51 5.76 27.00
CA VAL A 685 0.81 6.80 26.01
C VAL A 685 2.10 6.52 25.22
N VAL A 686 3.14 5.98 25.84
CA VAL A 686 4.37 5.57 25.13
C VAL A 686 4.10 4.41 24.15
N GLY A 687 3.32 3.41 24.56
CA GLY A 687 2.92 2.32 23.66
C GLY A 687 1.93 2.79 22.57
N HIS A 688 1.11 3.80 22.86
CA HIS A 688 0.20 4.42 21.91
C HIS A 688 0.94 5.06 20.72
N ASP A 689 1.99 5.84 20.99
CA ASP A 689 2.87 6.41 19.96
C ASP A 689 3.57 5.32 19.12
N CYS A 690 3.98 4.22 19.76
CA CYS A 690 4.48 3.04 19.04
C CYS A 690 3.40 2.40 18.15
N GLY A 691 2.14 2.42 18.56
CA GLY A 691 1.00 1.89 17.82
C GLY A 691 0.69 2.68 16.54
N HIS A 692 0.83 4.00 16.57
CA HIS A 692 0.62 4.87 15.42
C HIS A 692 1.82 5.03 14.49
N ARG A 693 2.97 4.52 14.93
CA ARG A 693 4.28 4.68 14.29
C ARG A 693 4.77 6.13 14.31
N SER A 694 4.61 6.79 15.46
CA SER A 694 5.17 8.10 15.75
C SER A 694 6.44 8.06 16.61
N PHE A 695 6.76 6.91 17.21
CA PHE A 695 7.89 6.75 18.14
C PHE A 695 9.25 6.60 17.44
N SER A 696 9.34 5.80 16.36
CA SER A 696 10.62 5.47 15.71
C SER A 696 10.48 5.17 14.22
N LYS A 697 11.56 5.41 13.46
CA LYS A 697 11.62 5.02 12.04
C LYS A 697 11.74 3.49 11.86
N ASN A 698 12.13 2.75 12.90
CA ASN A 698 12.25 1.30 12.86
C ASN A 698 11.02 0.60 13.46
N LYS A 699 10.21 -0.01 12.59
CA LYS A 699 8.97 -0.71 12.95
C LYS A 699 9.17 -1.81 14.00
N LEU A 700 10.31 -2.52 13.98
CA LEU A 700 10.57 -3.59 14.96
C LEU A 700 10.81 -3.01 16.36
N VAL A 701 11.43 -1.84 16.46
CA VAL A 701 11.57 -1.14 17.75
C VAL A 701 10.21 -0.71 18.28
N GLU A 702 9.33 -0.20 17.42
CA GLU A 702 7.96 0.16 17.81
C GLU A 702 7.12 -1.06 18.22
N ASP A 703 7.22 -2.17 17.47
CA ASP A 703 6.52 -3.42 17.80
C ASP A 703 7.00 -3.99 19.15
N ILE A 704 8.31 -3.94 19.44
CA ILE A 704 8.91 -4.43 20.70
C ILE A 704 8.58 -3.49 21.87
N VAL A 705 8.88 -2.19 21.76
CA VAL A 705 8.65 -1.21 22.83
C VAL A 705 7.16 -1.09 23.13
N GLY A 706 6.30 -1.04 22.11
CA GLY A 706 4.84 -1.03 22.28
C GLY A 706 4.35 -2.25 23.05
N THR A 707 4.80 -3.46 22.70
CA THR A 707 4.43 -4.69 23.41
C THR A 707 4.94 -4.72 24.85
N LEU A 708 6.17 -4.26 25.10
CA LEU A 708 6.76 -4.21 26.46
C LEU A 708 6.06 -3.19 27.37
N MET A 709 5.68 -2.03 26.85
CA MET A 709 4.97 -1.00 27.63
C MET A 709 3.53 -1.41 27.94
N PHE A 710 2.90 -2.17 27.05
CA PHE A 710 1.51 -2.61 27.21
C PHE A 710 1.33 -3.88 28.05
N ALA A 711 2.37 -4.71 28.21
CA ALA A 711 2.26 -5.97 28.96
C ALA A 711 1.92 -5.78 30.46
N PRO A 712 2.52 -4.83 31.23
CA PRO A 712 2.25 -4.69 32.66
C PRO A 712 0.84 -4.18 33.00
N ILE A 713 0.25 -3.39 32.10
CA ILE A 713 -1.15 -2.94 32.17
C ILE A 713 -2.15 -3.97 31.62
N ILE A 714 -1.67 -5.15 31.21
CA ILE A 714 -2.43 -6.28 30.64
C ILE A 714 -3.22 -5.84 29.40
N PHE A 715 -2.61 -5.05 28.52
CA PHE A 715 -3.24 -4.62 27.29
C PHE A 715 -2.56 -5.32 26.11
N PRO A 716 -3.28 -6.06 25.24
CA PRO A 716 -2.62 -6.66 24.08
C PRO A 716 -2.45 -5.61 22.97
N PHE A 717 -1.21 -5.20 22.75
CA PHE A 717 -0.77 -4.15 21.83
C PHE A 717 -1.31 -4.29 20.40
N GLU A 718 -1.24 -5.48 19.78
CA GLU A 718 -1.69 -5.65 18.38
C GLU A 718 -3.22 -5.56 18.19
N PRO A 719 -4.06 -6.26 19.00
CA PRO A 719 -5.50 -6.03 19.10
C PRO A 719 -5.88 -4.56 19.19
N TRP A 720 -5.23 -3.83 20.10
CA TRP A 720 -5.48 -2.42 20.33
C TRP A 720 -5.11 -1.58 19.13
N ARG A 721 -3.88 -1.75 18.61
CA ARG A 721 -3.35 -1.02 17.46
C ARG A 721 -4.25 -1.11 16.24
N ILE A 722 -4.82 -2.28 15.96
CA ILE A 722 -5.72 -2.47 14.82
C ILE A 722 -6.99 -1.62 14.98
N LYS A 723 -7.63 -1.68 16.15
CA LYS A 723 -8.92 -1.02 16.42
C LYS A 723 -8.79 0.48 16.60
N HIS A 724 -7.72 0.93 17.25
CA HIS A 724 -7.45 2.35 17.46
C HIS A 724 -7.12 3.06 16.14
N ASN A 725 -6.31 2.45 15.26
CA ASN A 725 -6.09 3.00 13.91
C ASN A 725 -7.38 3.02 13.07
N GLN A 726 -8.28 2.04 13.24
CA GLN A 726 -9.60 2.05 12.58
C GLN A 726 -10.51 3.17 13.11
N HIS A 727 -10.48 3.43 14.41
CA HIS A 727 -11.19 4.53 15.07
C HIS A 727 -10.70 5.91 14.60
N HIS A 728 -9.39 6.16 14.49
CA HIS A 728 -8.91 7.41 13.89
C HIS A 728 -9.34 7.57 12.42
N ALA A 729 -9.34 6.49 11.65
CA ALA A 729 -9.76 6.54 10.25
C ALA A 729 -11.28 6.78 10.07
N HIS A 730 -12.11 6.45 11.06
CA HIS A 730 -13.58 6.48 10.98
C HIS A 730 -14.22 7.11 12.23
N THR A 731 -13.59 8.13 12.81
CA THR A 731 -14.04 8.74 14.08
C THR A 731 -15.50 9.18 13.96
N ASN A 732 -16.33 8.82 14.95
CA ASN A 732 -17.76 9.10 15.00
C ASN A 732 -18.58 8.60 13.78
N LYS A 733 -18.06 7.63 13.02
CA LYS A 733 -18.80 6.98 11.93
C LYS A 733 -19.61 5.81 12.48
N LEU A 734 -20.93 5.87 12.30
CA LEU A 734 -21.81 4.77 12.72
C LEU A 734 -21.38 3.44 12.08
N VAL A 735 -21.48 2.36 12.87
CA VAL A 735 -21.14 0.95 12.53
C VAL A 735 -19.66 0.66 12.26
N GLU A 736 -18.89 1.59 11.67
CA GLU A 736 -17.48 1.36 11.30
C GLU A 736 -16.46 1.73 12.39
N ASP A 737 -16.81 2.61 13.34
CA ASP A 737 -15.97 2.92 14.50
C ASP A 737 -15.95 1.73 15.48
N THR A 738 -14.81 1.04 15.53
CA THR A 738 -14.62 -0.18 16.35
C THR A 738 -14.26 0.08 17.80
N ALA A 739 -13.86 1.30 18.16
CA ALA A 739 -13.50 1.65 19.53
C ALA A 739 -14.66 2.32 20.25
N TRP A 740 -15.41 3.17 19.55
CA TRP A 740 -16.46 3.99 20.15
C TRP A 740 -17.77 3.93 19.37
N HIS A 741 -18.56 2.89 19.65
CA HIS A 741 -19.92 2.74 19.12
C HIS A 741 -20.97 3.07 20.21
N PRO A 742 -21.83 4.08 20.00
CA PRO A 742 -22.86 4.42 20.97
C PRO A 742 -24.03 3.43 20.89
N VAL A 743 -24.56 3.01 22.05
CA VAL A 743 -25.71 2.10 22.11
C VAL A 743 -27.00 2.87 21.82
N ARG A 744 -27.77 2.38 20.86
CA ARG A 744 -29.06 2.97 20.48
C ARG A 744 -30.19 2.48 21.38
N ARG A 745 -31.22 3.32 21.54
CA ARG A 745 -32.45 3.00 22.28
C ARG A 745 -33.10 1.68 21.80
N GLU A 746 -33.14 1.48 20.49
CA GLU A 746 -33.69 0.27 19.86
C GLU A 746 -32.86 -1.00 20.08
N GLU A 747 -31.54 -0.86 20.26
CA GLU A 747 -30.64 -1.99 20.49
C GLU A 747 -30.77 -2.47 21.92
N MET A 748 -30.80 -1.53 22.87
CA MET A 748 -31.02 -1.81 24.29
C MET A 748 -32.36 -2.51 24.53
N ALA A 749 -33.41 -2.18 23.77
CA ALA A 749 -34.71 -2.84 23.84
C ALA A 749 -34.69 -4.34 23.42
N LYS A 750 -33.65 -4.78 22.71
CA LYS A 750 -33.46 -6.19 22.27
C LYS A 750 -32.66 -7.02 23.28
N TRP A 751 -32.13 -6.41 24.34
CA TRP A 751 -31.26 -7.09 25.32
C TRP A 751 -32.08 -7.81 26.40
N SER A 752 -31.45 -8.78 27.08
CA SER A 752 -32.08 -9.42 28.24
C SER A 752 -32.25 -8.43 29.41
N PRO A 753 -33.27 -8.59 30.27
CA PRO A 753 -33.48 -7.69 31.41
C PRO A 753 -32.25 -7.56 32.33
N VAL A 754 -31.49 -8.64 32.49
CA VAL A 754 -30.24 -8.67 33.27
C VAL A 754 -29.14 -7.86 32.58
N ALA A 755 -28.92 -8.04 31.27
CA ALA A 755 -27.91 -7.28 30.53
C ALA A 755 -28.24 -5.77 30.49
N ALA A 756 -29.53 -5.44 30.31
CA ALA A 756 -30.00 -4.06 30.37
C ALA A 756 -29.82 -3.45 31.79
N TRP A 757 -30.10 -4.20 32.86
CA TRP A 757 -29.88 -3.76 34.23
C TRP A 757 -28.40 -3.54 34.57
N VAL A 758 -27.52 -4.47 34.18
CA VAL A 758 -26.06 -4.31 34.33
C VAL A 758 -25.60 -3.06 33.58
N TYR A 759 -26.02 -2.88 32.32
CA TYR A 759 -25.63 -1.71 31.52
C TYR A 759 -26.11 -0.40 32.14
N LYS A 760 -27.37 -0.31 32.58
CA LYS A 760 -27.90 0.85 33.32
C LYS A 760 -27.08 1.16 34.58
N THR A 761 -26.76 0.13 35.36
CA THR A 761 -26.03 0.29 36.63
C THR A 761 -24.60 0.76 36.40
N PHE A 762 -23.91 0.23 35.39
CA PHE A 762 -22.55 0.67 35.04
C PHE A 762 -22.53 2.05 34.39
N LEU A 763 -23.39 2.33 33.40
CA LEU A 763 -23.32 3.58 32.63
C LEU A 763 -23.98 4.79 33.32
N GLY A 764 -24.97 4.55 34.19
CA GLY A 764 -25.66 5.59 34.96
C GLY A 764 -25.08 5.86 36.35
N SER A 765 -23.94 5.26 36.70
CA SER A 765 -23.27 5.53 37.98
C SER A 765 -21.82 5.94 37.77
N PRO A 766 -21.11 6.43 38.81
CA PRO A 766 -19.67 6.67 38.73
C PRO A 766 -18.84 5.45 38.30
N LEU A 767 -19.42 4.23 38.35
CA LEU A 767 -18.81 3.02 37.78
C LEU A 767 -18.60 3.09 36.26
N LYS A 768 -19.20 4.07 35.56
CA LYS A 768 -18.93 4.39 34.15
C LYS A 768 -17.43 4.59 33.89
N LEU A 769 -16.69 5.09 34.88
CA LEU A 769 -15.23 5.28 34.81
C LEU A 769 -14.43 3.97 34.86
N TRP A 770 -15.03 2.83 35.21
CA TRP A 770 -14.40 1.50 35.09
C TRP A 770 -15.06 0.62 34.02
N ALA A 771 -16.07 1.13 33.28
CA ALA A 771 -16.70 0.41 32.18
C ALA A 771 -15.71 0.05 31.04
N SER A 772 -14.57 0.76 30.93
CA SER A 772 -13.49 0.41 30.01
C SER A 772 -12.90 -0.98 30.25
N VAL A 773 -13.00 -1.55 31.47
CA VAL A 773 -12.56 -2.94 31.75
C VAL A 773 -13.43 -3.94 30.99
N GLY A 774 -14.75 -3.79 31.02
CA GLY A 774 -15.66 -4.66 30.27
C GLY A 774 -15.43 -4.56 28.76
N HIS A 775 -15.29 -3.34 28.25
CA HIS A 775 -14.97 -3.09 26.84
C HIS A 775 -13.60 -3.70 26.46
N TRP A 776 -12.56 -3.48 27.27
CA TRP A 776 -11.21 -4.02 27.07
C TRP A 776 -11.25 -5.53 26.87
N ALA A 777 -11.84 -6.28 27.82
CA ALA A 777 -11.94 -7.72 27.75
C ALA A 777 -12.71 -8.20 26.50
N ILE A 778 -13.92 -7.66 26.28
CA ILE A 778 -14.82 -8.07 25.19
C ILE A 778 -14.22 -7.80 23.81
N TRP A 779 -13.48 -6.71 23.63
CA TRP A 779 -12.93 -6.35 22.32
C TRP A 779 -11.52 -6.90 22.09
N HIS A 780 -10.64 -6.93 23.08
CA HIS A 780 -9.22 -7.17 22.82
C HIS A 780 -8.83 -8.64 22.83
N PHE A 781 -9.56 -9.50 23.54
CA PHE A 781 -9.24 -10.93 23.69
C PHE A 781 -10.02 -11.86 22.74
N ASP A 782 -11.11 -11.39 22.12
CA ASP A 782 -11.90 -12.20 21.18
C ASP A 782 -11.23 -12.32 19.80
N LEU A 783 -10.67 -13.48 19.51
CA LEU A 783 -10.02 -13.82 18.25
C LEU A 783 -10.96 -13.81 17.03
N ASN A 784 -12.28 -13.89 17.22
CA ASN A 784 -13.23 -13.88 16.11
C ASN A 784 -13.39 -12.50 15.47
N LYS A 785 -13.00 -11.43 16.18
CA LYS A 785 -13.05 -10.04 15.71
C LYS A 785 -11.88 -9.65 14.80
N TYR A 786 -10.97 -10.58 14.46
CA TYR A 786 -9.79 -10.32 13.63
C TYR A 786 -9.75 -11.20 12.38
N THR A 787 -9.28 -10.63 11.28
CA THR A 787 -9.10 -11.36 10.01
C THR A 787 -8.01 -12.43 10.13
N GLN A 788 -8.10 -13.48 9.32
CA GLN A 788 -7.13 -14.60 9.35
C GLN A 788 -5.67 -14.15 9.15
N GLN A 789 -5.42 -13.03 8.45
CA GLN A 789 -4.08 -12.45 8.27
C GLN A 789 -3.55 -11.73 9.52
N GLN A 790 -4.43 -11.21 10.37
CA GLN A 790 -4.07 -10.50 11.61
C GLN A 790 -3.85 -11.46 12.79
N LYS A 791 -4.55 -12.61 12.81
CA LYS A 791 -4.54 -13.56 13.93
C LYS A 791 -3.14 -13.97 14.43
N PRO A 792 -2.13 -14.27 13.59
CA PRO A 792 -0.80 -14.64 14.09
C PRO A 792 -0.13 -13.56 14.95
N ARG A 793 -0.33 -12.27 14.62
CA ARG A 793 0.23 -11.15 15.38
C ARG A 793 -0.55 -10.88 16.66
N VAL A 794 -1.88 -10.97 16.58
CA VAL A 794 -2.77 -10.90 17.74
C VAL A 794 -2.41 -12.00 18.76
N LEU A 795 -2.20 -13.24 18.30
CA LEU A 795 -1.79 -14.36 19.15
C LEU A 795 -0.43 -14.12 19.81
N ALA A 796 0.56 -13.57 19.10
CA ALA A 796 1.86 -13.22 19.68
C ALA A 796 1.74 -12.14 20.79
N SER A 797 0.91 -11.12 20.57
CA SER A 797 0.66 -10.06 21.54
C SER A 797 -0.12 -10.55 22.76
N LEU A 798 -1.12 -11.42 22.57
CA LEU A 798 -1.85 -12.08 23.66
C LEU A 798 -0.93 -13.01 24.45
N ALA A 799 -0.05 -13.77 23.79
CA ALA A 799 0.92 -14.62 24.46
C ALA A 799 1.84 -13.81 25.38
N ALA A 800 2.37 -12.66 24.92
CA ALA A 800 3.20 -11.78 25.75
C ALA A 800 2.47 -11.30 27.03
N VAL A 801 1.19 -10.92 26.91
CA VAL A 801 0.35 -10.52 28.04
C VAL A 801 0.11 -11.69 29.00
N PHE A 802 -0.24 -12.88 28.48
CA PHE A 802 -0.43 -14.06 29.33
C PHE A 802 0.86 -14.56 29.99
N THR A 803 2.02 -14.43 29.34
CA THR A 803 3.32 -14.67 29.97
C THR A 803 3.59 -13.67 31.10
N PHE A 804 3.27 -12.39 30.92
CA PHE A 804 3.38 -11.41 32.00
C PHE A 804 2.46 -11.75 33.18
N MET A 805 1.20 -12.15 32.92
CA MET A 805 0.29 -12.61 33.98
C MET A 805 0.81 -13.85 34.71
N ALA A 806 1.29 -14.85 33.97
CA ALA A 806 1.77 -16.12 34.52
C ALA A 806 3.06 -16.01 35.35
N VAL A 807 3.85 -14.95 35.15
CA VAL A 807 5.10 -14.70 35.88
C VAL A 807 4.92 -13.59 36.93
N GLY A 808 4.40 -12.43 36.52
CA GLY A 808 4.29 -11.24 37.35
C GLY A 808 3.30 -11.37 38.51
N TRP A 809 2.11 -11.93 38.26
CA TRP A 809 1.12 -12.08 39.34
C TRP A 809 1.58 -13.06 40.44
N PRO A 810 2.08 -14.28 40.13
CA PRO A 810 2.62 -15.16 41.17
C PRO A 810 3.80 -14.57 41.93
N LEU A 811 4.71 -13.83 41.28
CA LEU A 811 5.82 -13.15 41.97
C LEU A 811 5.32 -12.09 42.96
N ILE A 812 4.38 -11.23 42.55
CA ILE A 812 3.80 -10.20 43.44
C ILE A 812 3.09 -10.88 44.62
N ILE A 813 2.26 -11.90 44.37
CA ILE A 813 1.55 -12.63 45.43
C ILE A 813 2.53 -13.38 46.35
N HIS A 814 3.61 -13.95 45.83
CA HIS A 814 4.62 -14.66 46.62
C HIS A 814 5.38 -13.71 47.58
N TYR A 815 5.83 -12.54 47.10
CA TYR A 815 6.60 -11.62 47.93
C TYR A 815 5.74 -10.70 48.83
N THR A 816 4.46 -10.46 48.48
CA THR A 816 3.65 -9.44 49.16
C THR A 816 2.24 -9.90 49.58
N GLY A 817 1.89 -11.15 49.29
CA GLY A 817 0.56 -11.72 49.56
C GLY A 817 -0.56 -11.12 48.69
N TRP A 818 -1.79 -11.58 48.91
CA TRP A 818 -2.97 -11.06 48.21
C TRP A 818 -3.27 -9.59 48.51
N VAL A 819 -2.99 -9.13 49.72
CA VAL A 819 -3.11 -7.70 50.09
C VAL A 819 -2.09 -6.86 49.33
N GLY A 820 -0.85 -7.33 49.18
CA GLY A 820 0.17 -6.67 48.37
C GLY A 820 -0.15 -6.69 46.88
N PHE A 821 -0.70 -7.77 46.35
CA PHE A 821 -1.24 -7.82 44.98
C PHE A 821 -2.31 -6.73 44.74
N ALA A 822 -3.25 -6.58 45.69
CA ALA A 822 -4.24 -5.51 45.62
C ALA A 822 -3.58 -4.12 45.69
N LYS A 823 -2.65 -3.92 46.64
CA LYS A 823 -1.95 -2.65 46.92
C LYS A 823 -1.06 -2.18 45.77
N TYR A 824 -0.28 -3.07 45.17
CA TYR A 824 0.78 -2.74 44.20
C TYR A 824 0.38 -2.89 42.74
N TRP A 825 -0.62 -3.73 42.42
CA TRP A 825 -1.04 -3.94 41.03
C TRP A 825 -2.51 -3.59 40.80
N LEU A 826 -3.46 -4.19 41.53
CA LEU A 826 -4.89 -4.02 41.23
C LEU A 826 -5.36 -2.56 41.35
N MET A 827 -5.01 -1.87 42.45
CA MET A 827 -5.46 -0.49 42.66
C MET A 827 -4.83 0.51 41.66
N PRO A 828 -3.50 0.49 41.38
CA PRO A 828 -2.94 1.26 40.27
C PRO A 828 -3.56 0.93 38.91
N TRP A 829 -3.85 -0.35 38.61
CA TRP A 829 -4.47 -0.78 37.36
C TRP A 829 -5.92 -0.28 37.22
N LEU A 830 -6.70 -0.27 38.30
CA LEU A 830 -8.02 0.38 38.33
C LEU A 830 -7.92 1.91 38.18
N GLY A 831 -6.86 2.54 38.69
CA GLY A 831 -6.55 3.96 38.47
C GLY A 831 -6.19 4.28 37.01
N TYR A 832 -5.47 3.39 36.32
CA TYR A 832 -5.24 3.46 34.87
C TYR A 832 -6.56 3.36 34.10
N HIS A 833 -7.41 2.37 34.41
CA HIS A 833 -8.71 2.22 33.74
C HIS A 833 -9.66 3.40 33.99
N PHE A 834 -9.61 4.02 35.17
CA PHE A 834 -10.31 5.28 35.49
C PHE A 834 -9.90 6.40 34.52
N TRP A 835 -8.59 6.61 34.33
CA TRP A 835 -8.08 7.64 33.43
C TRP A 835 -8.40 7.34 31.97
N MET A 836 -8.22 6.11 31.52
CA MET A 836 -8.56 5.70 30.16
C MET A 836 -10.03 5.93 29.82
N SER A 837 -10.96 5.59 30.74
CA SER A 837 -12.37 5.92 30.57
C SER A 837 -12.58 7.43 30.54
N THR A 838 -11.94 8.18 31.44
CA THR A 838 -12.08 9.64 31.55
C THR A 838 -11.64 10.35 30.28
N PHE A 839 -10.46 10.03 29.74
CA PHE A 839 -9.96 10.59 28.48
C PHE A 839 -10.90 10.25 27.32
N THR A 840 -11.27 8.97 27.17
CA THR A 840 -12.18 8.53 26.09
C THR A 840 -13.52 9.27 26.14
N VAL A 841 -14.10 9.37 27.34
CA VAL A 841 -15.41 10.00 27.57
C VAL A 841 -15.35 11.52 27.36
N VAL A 842 -14.32 12.21 27.85
CA VAL A 842 -14.19 13.67 27.68
C VAL A 842 -13.90 14.04 26.22
N HIS A 843 -13.09 13.26 25.51
CA HIS A 843 -12.69 13.57 24.14
C HIS A 843 -13.68 13.11 23.05
N HIS A 844 -14.49 12.07 23.31
CA HIS A 844 -15.45 11.49 22.34
C HIS A 844 -16.92 11.56 22.74
N THR A 845 -17.27 11.91 23.98
CA THR A 845 -18.68 12.11 24.40
C THR A 845 -18.96 13.49 24.95
N ALA A 846 -18.96 14.46 24.04
CA ALA A 846 -19.68 15.71 24.26
C ALA A 846 -21.15 15.54 23.81
N PRO A 847 -22.15 16.05 24.58
CA PRO A 847 -23.57 15.89 24.22
C PRO A 847 -23.94 16.45 22.84
N HIS A 848 -23.23 17.48 22.38
CA HIS A 848 -23.51 18.20 21.14
C HIS A 848 -22.81 17.62 19.89
N ILE A 849 -21.96 16.59 20.03
CA ILE A 849 -21.23 15.99 18.90
C ILE A 849 -22.02 14.80 18.33
N PRO A 850 -22.45 14.85 17.05
CA PRO A 850 -23.21 13.77 16.42
C PRO A 850 -22.31 12.66 15.85
N PHE A 851 -22.85 11.44 15.86
CA PHE A 851 -22.37 10.32 15.04
C PHE A 851 -23.12 10.33 13.71
N LYS A 852 -22.40 10.30 12.59
CA LYS A 852 -22.99 10.40 11.25
C LYS A 852 -22.96 9.04 10.53
N ALA A 853 -23.99 8.78 9.73
CA ALA A 853 -24.06 7.59 8.88
C ALA A 853 -23.04 7.67 7.74
N ALA A 854 -22.68 6.54 7.13
CA ALA A 854 -21.64 6.49 6.11
C ALA A 854 -21.90 7.37 4.86
N SER A 855 -23.15 7.76 4.60
CA SER A 855 -23.56 8.70 3.55
C SER A 855 -23.29 10.18 3.86
N GLU A 856 -23.30 10.55 5.14
CA GLU A 856 -23.21 11.94 5.63
C GLU A 856 -21.88 12.23 6.36
N TRP A 857 -21.08 11.18 6.57
CA TRP A 857 -19.82 11.27 7.28
C TRP A 857 -18.73 11.90 6.41
N ASN A 858 -18.14 12.99 6.93
CA ASN A 858 -17.00 13.68 6.34
C ASN A 858 -15.83 13.63 7.33
N ALA A 859 -14.71 13.03 6.90
CA ALA A 859 -13.52 12.84 7.74
C ALA A 859 -12.97 14.15 8.33
N ALA A 860 -12.99 15.25 7.57
CA ALA A 860 -12.47 16.54 8.02
C ALA A 860 -13.30 17.10 9.18
N LYS A 861 -14.64 17.06 9.07
CA LYS A 861 -15.56 17.44 10.15
C LYS A 861 -15.38 16.52 11.35
N ALA A 862 -15.38 15.21 11.14
CA ALA A 862 -15.36 14.23 12.21
C ALA A 862 -14.07 14.24 13.05
N GLN A 863 -12.91 14.51 12.43
CA GLN A 863 -11.62 14.54 13.15
C GLN A 863 -11.33 15.90 13.80
N LEU A 864 -11.66 17.02 13.13
CA LEU A 864 -11.37 18.37 13.64
C LEU A 864 -12.42 18.88 14.63
N SER A 865 -13.71 18.86 14.26
CA SER A 865 -14.80 19.39 15.08
C SER A 865 -15.58 18.28 15.83
N GLY A 866 -15.39 17.02 15.45
CA GLY A 866 -15.97 15.84 16.10
C GLY A 866 -15.14 15.28 17.27
N THR A 867 -14.04 15.92 17.64
CA THR A 867 -13.27 15.60 18.86
C THR A 867 -13.04 16.85 19.70
N VAL A 868 -12.94 16.68 21.02
CA VAL A 868 -12.76 17.79 21.97
C VAL A 868 -11.28 17.90 22.37
N HIS A 869 -10.75 19.11 22.50
CA HIS A 869 -9.50 19.37 23.23
C HIS A 869 -9.82 19.74 24.68
N CYS A 870 -9.17 19.13 25.68
CA CYS A 870 -9.48 19.39 27.10
C CYS A 870 -8.22 19.59 27.94
N ASP A 871 -8.05 20.78 28.53
CA ASP A 871 -6.95 21.06 29.46
C ASP A 871 -7.11 20.26 30.76
N TYR A 872 -6.04 19.60 31.20
CA TYR A 872 -5.97 18.82 32.44
C TYR A 872 -5.01 19.47 33.46
N PRO A 873 -5.03 19.07 34.75
CA PRO A 873 -4.03 19.53 35.70
C PRO A 873 -2.61 19.20 35.22
N ARG A 874 -1.67 20.15 35.33
CA ARG A 874 -0.30 20.03 34.78
C ARG A 874 0.47 18.75 35.14
N TRP A 875 0.20 18.17 36.31
CA TRP A 875 0.84 16.93 36.75
C TRP A 875 0.33 15.70 35.97
N VAL A 876 -0.94 15.72 35.52
CA VAL A 876 -1.52 14.72 34.61
C VAL A 876 -0.96 14.90 33.20
N GLU A 877 -0.90 16.15 32.70
CA GLU A 877 -0.30 16.46 31.38
C GLU A 877 1.15 15.96 31.30
N PHE A 878 1.95 16.18 32.35
CA PHE A 878 3.33 15.73 32.42
C PHE A 878 3.48 14.20 32.48
N LEU A 879 2.71 13.52 33.33
CA LEU A 879 2.78 12.05 33.47
C LEU A 879 2.19 11.31 32.26
N CYS A 880 1.25 11.93 31.54
CA CYS A 880 0.58 11.35 30.38
C CYS A 880 1.02 12.01 29.05
N PHE A 881 2.18 12.66 29.00
CA PHE A 881 2.83 13.18 27.79
C PHE A 881 1.89 14.00 26.86
N ASP A 882 1.21 15.00 27.41
CA ASP A 882 0.31 15.90 26.67
C ASP A 882 -0.90 15.22 25.99
N ILE A 883 -1.45 14.14 26.59
CA ILE A 883 -2.68 13.47 26.11
C ILE A 883 -3.91 14.39 26.03
N ASN A 884 -3.91 15.55 26.70
CA ASN A 884 -4.94 16.61 26.49
C ASN A 884 -5.07 17.02 25.02
N VAL A 885 -3.99 16.91 24.25
CA VAL A 885 -3.89 17.36 22.87
C VAL A 885 -4.40 16.31 21.88
N HIS A 886 -5.70 16.04 21.96
CA HIS A 886 -6.33 14.95 21.21
C HIS A 886 -6.67 15.29 19.75
N VAL A 887 -7.06 16.54 19.45
CA VAL A 887 -7.51 16.95 18.11
C VAL A 887 -6.43 16.80 17.03
N PRO A 888 -5.18 17.29 17.20
CA PRO A 888 -4.14 17.10 16.18
C PRO A 888 -3.82 15.63 15.94
N HIS A 889 -3.92 14.81 16.99
CA HIS A 889 -3.72 13.37 16.92
C HIS A 889 -4.79 12.67 16.07
N HIS A 890 -6.06 13.11 16.15
CA HIS A 890 -7.11 12.63 15.23
C HIS A 890 -6.94 13.11 13.79
N VAL A 891 -6.49 14.34 13.58
CA VAL A 891 -6.20 14.88 12.24
C VAL A 891 -5.02 14.13 11.59
N MET A 892 -3.99 13.78 12.36
CA MET A 892 -2.86 12.99 11.87
C MET A 892 -2.14 12.21 12.99
N ALA A 893 -2.52 10.95 13.17
CA ALA A 893 -2.02 10.10 14.27
C ALA A 893 -0.49 9.85 14.32
N LYS A 894 0.26 10.25 13.28
CA LYS A 894 1.74 10.12 13.24
C LYS A 894 2.50 11.26 13.92
N ILE A 895 1.81 12.26 14.46
CA ILE A 895 2.46 13.33 15.22
C ILE A 895 2.99 12.73 16.53
N PRO A 896 4.28 12.87 16.86
CA PRO A 896 4.82 12.40 18.13
C PRO A 896 4.39 13.31 19.28
N TRP A 897 4.21 12.74 20.48
CA TRP A 897 3.67 13.47 21.65
C TRP A 897 4.33 14.85 21.89
N TYR A 898 5.66 14.94 21.81
CA TYR A 898 6.42 16.16 22.11
C TYR A 898 6.27 17.30 21.07
N ASN A 899 5.55 17.05 19.97
CA ASN A 899 5.19 18.05 18.97
C ASN A 899 3.69 18.39 18.98
N LEU A 900 2.88 17.71 19.80
CA LEU A 900 1.42 17.88 19.84
C LEU A 900 1.00 19.31 20.16
N ARG A 901 1.59 19.96 21.19
CA ARG A 901 1.30 21.37 21.53
C ARG A 901 1.53 22.32 20.34
N ALA A 902 2.64 22.17 19.62
CA ALA A 902 2.94 22.98 18.44
C ALA A 902 1.95 22.72 17.27
N ALA A 903 1.43 21.50 17.15
CA ALA A 903 0.36 21.18 16.22
C ALA A 903 -0.95 21.90 16.60
N THR A 904 -1.34 21.88 17.88
CA THR A 904 -2.52 22.62 18.39
C THR A 904 -2.40 24.12 18.17
N ASP A 905 -1.24 24.72 18.46
CA ASP A 905 -1.04 26.15 18.25
C ASP A 905 -1.15 26.54 16.77
N SER A 906 -0.80 25.62 15.85
CA SER A 906 -1.04 25.78 14.42
C SER A 906 -2.52 25.62 14.05
N LEU A 907 -3.22 24.64 14.61
CA LEU A 907 -4.65 24.42 14.34
C LEU A 907 -5.51 25.56 14.92
N ARG A 908 -5.22 26.04 16.14
CA ARG A 908 -5.87 27.22 16.74
C ARG A 908 -5.78 28.46 15.85
N LYS A 909 -4.60 28.73 15.28
CA LYS A 909 -4.37 29.87 14.38
C LYS A 909 -5.12 29.78 13.05
N ASN A 910 -5.25 28.57 12.49
CA ASN A 910 -5.78 28.36 11.14
C ASN A 910 -7.27 27.97 11.12
N TRP A 911 -7.75 27.32 12.19
CA TRP A 911 -9.03 26.61 12.25
C TRP A 911 -9.74 26.73 13.61
N GLY A 912 -9.27 27.58 14.53
CA GLY A 912 -9.77 27.67 15.91
C GLY A 912 -11.28 27.90 16.04
N GLU A 913 -11.91 28.58 15.07
CA GLU A 913 -13.38 28.78 15.04
C GLU A 913 -14.18 27.47 14.92
N TYR A 914 -13.56 26.40 14.42
CA TYR A 914 -14.18 25.07 14.21
C TYR A 914 -13.78 24.06 15.30
N MET A 915 -12.93 24.44 16.25
CA MET A 915 -12.45 23.57 17.32
C MET A 915 -13.29 23.73 18.59
N THR A 916 -13.62 22.61 19.23
CA THR A 916 -14.28 22.57 20.55
C THR A 916 -13.23 22.40 21.63
N GLU A 917 -13.13 23.38 22.54
CA GLU A 917 -12.18 23.37 23.65
C GLU A 917 -12.88 23.36 25.01
N ALA A 918 -12.35 22.56 25.92
CA ALA A 918 -12.82 22.39 27.28
C ALA A 918 -11.65 22.55 28.28
N SER A 919 -12.01 22.68 29.55
CA SER A 919 -11.06 22.54 30.66
C SER A 919 -11.70 21.64 31.70
N PHE A 920 -10.95 20.67 32.21
CA PHE A 920 -11.48 19.65 33.12
C PHE A 920 -12.11 20.28 34.36
N ASN A 921 -13.43 20.12 34.50
CA ASN A 921 -14.22 20.68 35.60
C ASN A 921 -15.37 19.74 36.00
N TRP A 922 -15.89 19.92 37.21
CA TRP A 922 -16.97 19.09 37.75
C TRP A 922 -18.30 19.25 37.00
N ARG A 923 -18.57 20.42 36.40
CA ARG A 923 -19.79 20.69 35.62
C ARG A 923 -19.88 19.81 34.36
N MET A 924 -18.80 19.77 33.57
CA MET A 924 -18.67 18.91 32.40
C MET A 924 -18.82 17.43 32.79
N MET A 925 -18.14 16.99 33.85
CA MET A 925 -18.26 15.62 34.35
C MET A 925 -19.69 15.30 34.83
N LYS A 926 -20.36 16.24 35.53
CA LYS A 926 -21.77 16.12 35.95
C LYS A 926 -22.67 15.89 34.75
N ASN A 927 -22.60 16.75 33.73
CA ASN A 927 -23.38 16.63 32.50
C ASN A 927 -23.12 15.31 31.76
N ILE A 928 -21.86 14.90 31.64
CA ILE A 928 -21.46 13.61 31.04
C ILE A 928 -22.03 12.39 31.80
N PHE A 929 -22.20 12.47 33.12
CA PHE A 929 -22.81 11.40 33.91
C PHE A 929 -24.35 11.46 33.94
N THR A 930 -24.97 12.61 33.72
CA THR A 930 -26.43 12.77 33.82
C THR A 930 -27.17 12.76 32.48
N GLU A 931 -26.50 13.15 31.39
CA GLU A 931 -27.10 13.31 30.06
C GLU A 931 -26.62 12.23 29.06
N CYS A 932 -25.34 11.82 29.12
CA CYS A 932 -24.77 10.89 28.13
C CYS A 932 -24.98 9.41 28.48
N HIS A 933 -26.21 8.89 28.28
CA HIS A 933 -26.58 7.50 28.55
C HIS A 933 -26.86 6.65 27.30
N VAL A 934 -27.75 7.13 26.43
CA VAL A 934 -28.21 6.42 25.21
C VAL A 934 -28.06 7.38 24.04
N TYR A 935 -27.82 6.84 22.84
CA TYR A 935 -27.77 7.65 21.63
C TYR A 935 -29.07 7.56 20.82
N ASP A 936 -29.49 8.71 20.34
CA ASP A 936 -30.67 9.01 19.54
C ASP A 936 -30.20 9.81 18.31
N GLU A 937 -30.75 9.54 17.13
CA GLU A 937 -30.27 10.16 15.88
C GLU A 937 -30.63 11.65 15.79
N GLU A 938 -31.75 12.07 16.38
CA GLU A 938 -32.20 13.46 16.38
C GLU A 938 -31.58 14.30 17.51
N LYS A 939 -31.32 13.68 18.66
CA LYS A 939 -30.97 14.36 19.92
C LYS A 939 -29.55 14.06 20.42
N ASN A 940 -28.76 13.34 19.63
CA ASN A 940 -27.45 12.82 20.01
C ASN A 940 -27.52 12.02 21.33
N TYR A 941 -26.83 12.47 22.37
CA TYR A 941 -26.83 11.81 23.67
C TYR A 941 -28.02 12.24 24.52
N VAL A 942 -28.87 11.27 24.85
CA VAL A 942 -30.09 11.43 25.66
C VAL A 942 -29.94 10.63 26.96
N PRO A 943 -30.45 11.13 28.09
CA PRO A 943 -30.60 10.32 29.30
C PRO A 943 -31.52 9.10 29.04
N PHE A 944 -31.49 8.11 29.93
CA PHE A 944 -32.50 7.05 29.91
C PHE A 944 -33.91 7.66 30.10
N ASP A 945 -34.95 7.06 29.51
CA ASP A 945 -36.32 7.56 29.64
C ASP A 945 -36.84 7.40 31.08
N PHE A 946 -36.77 8.51 31.84
CA PHE A 946 -37.18 8.58 33.24
C PHE A 946 -38.65 8.99 33.39
N ALA A 947 -39.58 8.11 33.00
CA ALA A 947 -41.00 8.27 33.39
C ALA A 947 -41.20 8.21 34.93
N LYS A 948 -40.20 7.73 35.66
CA LYS A 948 -39.95 7.93 37.10
C LYS A 948 -38.44 8.10 37.29
N GLU A 949 -38.00 9.06 38.10
CA GLU A 949 -36.58 9.27 38.40
C GLU A 949 -36.12 8.22 39.43
N GLU A 950 -35.14 7.37 39.08
CA GLU A 950 -34.61 6.39 40.03
C GLU A 950 -33.76 7.08 41.11
N PRO A 951 -33.86 6.67 42.39
CA PRO A 951 -33.25 7.40 43.52
C PRO A 951 -31.73 7.53 43.43
N LEU A 952 -31.06 6.61 42.74
CA LEU A 952 -29.61 6.66 42.50
C LEU A 952 -29.18 7.86 41.64
N PHE A 953 -29.98 8.24 40.63
CA PHE A 953 -29.65 9.35 39.73
C PHE A 953 -30.00 10.71 40.36
N ALA A 954 -31.10 10.79 41.09
CA ALA A 954 -31.45 11.95 41.91
C ALA A 954 -30.36 12.25 42.96
N PHE A 955 -29.82 11.21 43.62
CA PHE A 955 -28.70 11.34 44.53
C PHE A 955 -27.44 11.88 43.85
N GLN A 956 -27.05 11.32 42.70
CA GLN A 956 -25.88 11.79 41.95
C GLN A 956 -26.01 13.26 41.49
N ARG A 957 -27.18 13.66 40.97
CA ARG A 957 -27.47 15.05 40.58
C ARG A 957 -27.32 16.04 41.74
N LYS A 958 -27.64 15.60 42.96
CA LYS A 958 -27.55 16.39 44.20
C LYS A 958 -26.15 16.43 44.82
N VAL A 959 -25.35 15.36 44.64
CA VAL A 959 -24.00 15.24 45.24
C VAL A 959 -22.91 15.86 44.36
N LEU A 960 -23.08 15.87 43.03
CA LEU A 960 -22.09 16.47 42.11
C LEU A 960 -22.19 18.01 42.09
N PRO A 961 -21.11 18.74 42.42
CA PRO A 961 -21.12 20.20 42.51
C PRO A 961 -21.22 20.88 41.13
N GLU A 962 -21.75 22.11 41.10
CA GLU A 962 -22.06 22.85 39.86
C GLU A 962 -20.96 23.87 39.45
N SER A 963 -20.04 24.12 40.37
CA SER A 963 -18.77 24.81 40.18
C SER A 963 -17.66 24.00 40.84
N MET A 964 -16.40 24.36 40.56
CA MET A 964 -15.26 23.91 41.37
C MET A 964 -15.18 24.72 42.67
#